data_AF-A0A352WPS7-F1
#
_entry.id   AF-A0A352WPS7-F1
#
_cell.length_a   1.000
_cell.length_b   1.000
_cell.length_c   1.000
_cell.angle_alpha   90.00
_cell.angle_beta   90.00
_cell.angle_gamma   90.00
#
_symmetry.space_group_name_H-M   'P 1'
#
loop_
_entity.id
_entity.type
_entity.pdbx_description
1 polymer ?
#
loop_
_entity_poly.entity_id
_entity_poly.type
_entity_poly.pdbx_seq_one_letter_code
_entity_poly.pdbx_strand_id
1 'polypeptide(L)'
;MRVDDLLNFYRADRRAHLLNACWENDGSKAELKGIVGSAPALLAASMLSPGGEMADDAILRDAPSHLFVLDDKESAAYFLNDLQQLIGDTHNVLFFPRSARVPYQEEVTENANIAMRAEVLNEINRHGKGLAIVTFGEAIAEQVISKRELSEQTFALALGERYTMDFLDEIFIEYGFSKVDFVYEPGQYAVRGGIVDVFSYSFDHPYRIEFFGDEVDSIRKFDPISQLSVNKMTRAVVVPNIGDQSLHESVEPLFNFIPAETRIWMADAKRTERQLEKAMERAESAFERVSDAVKFTPPAALFIAPERLESLLEPFHVVEFDGGTTFPNRVVIDWDMIPQPSFNKNFDLITSNLQANHRQGYHNVIVAGQATQIERLHDIFADREAEVPHHPIPIELSQGFVDKQLKLLVYTDHQLFERYHRFRLKEGFKKSKQALTLKELSALQPGDYVVHIDHGIGQFGGLQKIDVNGKEQEAIRLSYRGGDVLYVNIHSLHRISKYSSKEGTAPKISKLGTGTWAATKAKTKSRVKELAFDLLKLYAKRKSSKGFSFSPDNYMLHELEASFMFEETPDQRAAIHAVKKDMERTTPMDRLVCGDVGFGKTEVAIRAAFKAAADGKQVAVLVPTTILSMQHHRSFTRRLRDFPVTVDYINR
;
A
#
# COMPACT_ATOMS: atom_id res chain seq x y z
N MET A 1 23.39 19.93 2.28
CA MET A 1 22.96 19.72 0.89
C MET A 1 21.48 19.40 0.92
N ARG A 2 20.70 19.95 0.00
CA ARG A 2 19.27 19.64 -0.20
C ARG A 2 19.10 18.72 -1.42
N VAL A 3 17.90 18.19 -1.62
CA VAL A 3 17.56 17.37 -2.80
C VAL A 3 17.85 18.13 -4.10
N ASP A 4 17.50 19.42 -4.17
CA ASP A 4 17.77 20.24 -5.35
C ASP A 4 19.26 20.36 -5.69
N ASP A 5 20.14 20.42 -4.68
CA ASP A 5 21.58 20.43 -4.91
C ASP A 5 22.05 19.12 -5.56
N LEU A 6 21.45 17.99 -5.17
CA LEU A 6 21.74 16.68 -5.74
C LEU A 6 21.25 16.60 -7.20
N LEU A 7 20.07 17.13 -7.51
CA LEU A 7 19.56 17.20 -8.88
C LEU A 7 20.40 18.12 -9.76
N ASN A 8 20.96 19.21 -9.20
CA ASN A 8 21.80 20.15 -9.95
C ASN A 8 23.06 19.51 -10.54
N PHE A 9 23.62 18.46 -9.93
CA PHE A 9 24.72 17.69 -10.52
C PHE A 9 24.34 17.14 -11.90
N TYR A 10 23.11 16.62 -12.04
CA TYR A 10 22.62 16.08 -13.30
C TYR A 10 22.08 17.17 -14.24
N ARG A 11 21.43 18.23 -13.73
CA ARG A 11 20.93 19.34 -14.55
C ARG A 11 22.05 20.05 -15.34
N ALA A 12 23.26 20.10 -14.78
CA ALA A 12 24.43 20.71 -15.41
C ALA A 12 25.32 19.70 -16.18
N ASP A 13 24.99 18.41 -16.16
CA ASP A 13 25.81 17.36 -16.75
C ASP A 13 25.64 17.30 -18.27
N ARG A 14 26.77 17.23 -19.00
CA ARG A 14 26.76 17.17 -20.47
C ARG A 14 26.04 15.93 -21.01
N ARG A 15 26.06 14.80 -20.30
CA ARG A 15 25.37 13.55 -20.69
C ARG A 15 23.86 13.71 -20.53
N ALA A 16 23.40 14.38 -19.48
CA ALA A 16 21.98 14.73 -19.34
C ALA A 16 21.53 15.68 -20.46
N HIS A 17 22.33 16.69 -20.79
CA HIS A 17 22.07 17.57 -21.95
C HIS A 17 22.07 16.81 -23.29
N LEU A 18 22.95 15.81 -23.45
CA LEU A 18 22.96 14.95 -24.63
C LEU A 18 21.66 14.16 -24.75
N LEU A 19 21.13 13.62 -23.65
CA LEU A 19 19.84 12.93 -23.66
C LEU A 19 18.71 13.87 -24.06
N ASN A 20 18.68 15.09 -23.51
CA ASN A 20 17.70 16.10 -23.90
C ASN A 20 17.82 16.49 -25.38
N ALA A 21 19.04 16.58 -25.93
CA ALA A 21 19.25 16.86 -27.34
C ALA A 21 18.79 15.70 -28.25
N CYS A 22 18.85 14.45 -27.79
CA CYS A 22 18.31 13.32 -28.55
C CYS A 22 16.82 13.51 -28.87
N TRP A 23 16.09 14.12 -27.93
CA TRP A 23 14.66 14.36 -28.05
C TRP A 23 14.26 15.43 -29.10
N GLU A 24 15.22 16.13 -29.70
CA GLU A 24 14.98 17.01 -30.85
C GLU A 24 14.72 16.22 -32.15
N ASN A 25 15.12 14.94 -32.20
CA ASN A 25 14.85 14.06 -33.33
C ASN A 25 13.66 13.17 -33.02
N ASP A 26 12.61 13.24 -33.84
CA ASP A 26 11.39 12.43 -33.68
C ASP A 26 11.72 10.94 -33.54
N GLY A 27 11.08 10.28 -32.57
CA GLY A 27 11.24 8.85 -32.34
C GLY A 27 12.64 8.41 -31.85
N SER A 28 13.48 9.33 -31.36
CA SER A 28 14.85 9.02 -30.94
C SER A 28 14.95 7.88 -29.93
N LYS A 29 15.93 6.99 -30.09
CA LYS A 29 16.23 5.92 -29.13
C LYS A 29 17.57 6.21 -28.44
N ALA A 30 17.65 5.99 -27.13
CA ALA A 30 18.87 6.18 -26.35
C ALA A 30 19.12 5.02 -25.38
N GLU A 31 20.38 4.79 -25.04
CA GLU A 31 20.82 3.84 -24.01
C GLU A 31 21.61 4.59 -22.94
N LEU A 32 21.22 4.44 -21.67
CA LEU A 32 21.99 4.89 -20.51
C LEU A 32 22.90 3.76 -20.08
N LYS A 33 24.02 3.61 -20.77
CA LYS A 33 24.94 2.52 -20.53
C LYS A 33 25.67 2.72 -19.20
N GLY A 34 25.64 1.71 -18.34
CA GLY A 34 26.38 1.71 -17.08
C GLY A 34 25.81 2.65 -16.01
N ILE A 35 24.56 3.10 -16.16
CA ILE A 35 23.82 3.77 -15.08
C ILE A 35 23.33 2.70 -14.09
N VAL A 36 23.35 2.98 -12.78
CA VAL A 36 23.05 1.97 -11.75
C VAL A 36 22.34 2.57 -10.53
N GLY A 37 21.72 1.72 -9.72
CA GLY A 37 21.05 2.11 -8.47
C GLY A 37 19.91 3.08 -8.72
N SER A 38 19.73 4.06 -7.82
CA SER A 38 18.73 5.13 -7.96
C SER A 38 19.14 6.27 -8.91
N ALA A 39 20.29 6.17 -9.61
CA ALA A 39 20.74 7.19 -10.54
C ALA A 39 19.77 7.46 -11.71
N PRO A 40 19.09 6.45 -12.31
CA PRO A 40 18.08 6.72 -13.35
C PRO A 40 16.90 7.54 -12.83
N ALA A 41 16.46 7.32 -11.58
CA ALA A 41 15.41 8.11 -10.96
C ALA A 41 15.88 9.55 -10.69
N LEU A 42 17.13 9.75 -10.27
CA LEU A 42 17.75 11.08 -10.12
C LEU A 42 17.84 11.83 -11.45
N LEU A 43 18.30 11.17 -12.51
CA LEU A 43 18.37 11.74 -13.84
C LEU A 43 16.97 12.13 -14.33
N ALA A 44 15.99 11.24 -14.20
CA ALA A 44 14.61 11.51 -14.57
C ALA A 44 14.01 12.68 -13.77
N ALA A 45 14.21 12.69 -12.45
CA ALA A 45 13.78 13.79 -11.57
C ALA A 45 14.41 15.13 -11.96
N SER A 46 15.68 15.13 -12.36
CA SER A 46 16.38 16.35 -12.81
C SER A 46 15.78 16.93 -14.11
N MET A 47 15.18 16.08 -14.94
CA MET A 47 14.53 16.46 -16.20
C MET A 47 13.07 16.87 -15.99
N LEU A 48 12.38 16.25 -15.03
CA LEU A 48 11.01 16.58 -14.64
C LEU A 48 10.95 17.92 -13.90
N SER A 49 11.98 18.28 -13.13
CA SER A 49 12.07 19.53 -12.39
C SER A 49 13.27 20.37 -12.85
N PRO A 50 13.17 21.13 -13.95
CA PRO A 50 14.32 21.86 -14.51
C PRO A 50 14.68 23.18 -13.77
N GLY A 51 14.05 23.54 -12.64
CA GLY A 51 14.37 24.74 -11.85
C GLY A 51 14.01 24.61 -10.36
N GLY A 52 14.88 25.11 -9.47
CA GLY A 52 14.86 24.87 -8.02
C GLY A 52 13.83 25.62 -7.17
N GLU A 53 13.69 25.14 -5.92
CA GLU A 53 12.64 25.38 -4.89
C GLU A 53 11.23 25.06 -5.37
N MET A 54 10.77 23.83 -5.06
CA MET A 54 9.42 23.30 -5.29
C MET A 54 8.81 23.82 -6.60
N ALA A 55 9.23 23.21 -7.72
CA ALA A 55 8.67 23.46 -9.05
C ALA A 55 7.16 23.73 -8.92
N ASP A 56 6.75 24.98 -9.17
CA ASP A 56 5.35 25.37 -9.15
C ASP A 56 4.60 24.33 -9.99
N ASP A 57 3.48 23.80 -9.47
CA ASP A 57 2.60 22.85 -10.18
C ASP A 57 2.26 23.33 -11.61
N ALA A 58 2.38 24.64 -11.88
CA ALA A 58 2.22 25.26 -13.18
C ALA A 58 3.32 24.92 -14.20
N ILE A 59 4.59 24.79 -13.81
CA ILE A 59 5.72 24.50 -14.71
C ILE A 59 5.69 23.04 -15.15
N LEU A 60 5.33 22.13 -14.24
CA LEU A 60 5.18 20.70 -14.55
C LEU A 60 4.07 20.46 -15.59
N ARG A 61 2.97 21.22 -15.55
CA ARG A 61 1.80 21.02 -16.42
C ARG A 61 2.04 21.17 -17.92
N ASP A 62 3.07 21.90 -18.33
CA ASP A 62 3.39 22.09 -19.76
C ASP A 62 4.54 21.19 -20.25
N ALA A 63 5.22 20.48 -19.35
CA ALA A 63 6.28 19.54 -19.70
C ALA A 63 5.71 18.25 -20.34
N PRO A 64 6.46 17.56 -21.21
CA PRO A 64 6.08 16.23 -21.69
C PRO A 64 5.90 15.25 -20.52
N SER A 65 4.96 14.32 -20.65
CA SER A 65 4.83 13.23 -19.69
C SER A 65 5.96 12.20 -19.86
N HIS A 66 6.24 11.44 -18.82
CA HIS A 66 7.23 10.38 -18.77
C HIS A 66 6.55 9.07 -18.34
N LEU A 67 6.80 7.99 -19.09
CA LEU A 67 6.36 6.64 -18.75
C LEU A 67 7.59 5.78 -18.41
N PHE A 68 7.63 5.23 -17.20
CA PHE A 68 8.71 4.37 -16.72
C PHE A 68 8.22 2.93 -16.65
N VAL A 69 8.76 2.06 -17.51
CA VAL A 69 8.45 0.63 -17.59
C VAL A 69 9.61 -0.16 -16.98
N LEU A 70 9.39 -0.66 -15.77
CA LEU A 70 10.35 -1.48 -15.02
C LEU A 70 10.08 -2.97 -15.24
N ASP A 71 10.97 -3.82 -14.75
CA ASP A 71 10.87 -5.26 -14.95
C ASP A 71 9.74 -5.91 -14.18
N ASP A 72 9.44 -5.43 -12.98
CA ASP A 72 8.42 -6.04 -12.14
C ASP A 72 7.83 -5.02 -11.17
N LYS A 73 6.79 -5.45 -10.46
CA LYS A 73 6.07 -4.63 -9.49
C LYS A 73 6.98 -4.08 -8.38
N GLU A 74 7.95 -4.86 -7.92
CA GLU A 74 8.84 -4.45 -6.82
C GLU A 74 9.81 -3.37 -7.28
N SER A 75 10.47 -3.59 -8.41
CA SER A 75 11.37 -2.62 -9.05
C SER A 75 10.64 -1.33 -9.42
N ALA A 76 9.42 -1.44 -9.98
CA ALA A 76 8.55 -0.29 -10.25
C ALA A 76 8.18 0.48 -8.98
N ALA A 77 7.89 -0.21 -7.88
CA ALA A 77 7.53 0.43 -6.63
C ALA A 77 8.71 1.16 -5.96
N TYR A 78 9.92 0.58 -5.99
CA TYR A 78 11.12 1.28 -5.55
C TYR A 78 11.40 2.51 -6.40
N PHE A 79 11.29 2.39 -7.73
CA PHE A 79 11.50 3.52 -8.64
C PHE A 79 10.47 4.65 -8.42
N LEU A 80 9.20 4.29 -8.19
CA LEU A 80 8.15 5.24 -7.82
C LEU A 80 8.50 6.00 -6.54
N ASN A 81 8.96 5.28 -5.50
CA ASN A 81 9.32 5.92 -4.24
C ASN A 81 10.54 6.82 -4.36
N ASP A 82 11.55 6.40 -5.13
CA ASP A 82 12.71 7.24 -5.42
C ASP A 82 12.27 8.54 -6.09
N LEU A 83 11.39 8.48 -7.10
CA LEU A 83 10.83 9.69 -7.71
C LEU A 83 10.06 10.55 -6.71
N GLN A 84 9.15 9.98 -5.92
CA GLN A 84 8.37 10.72 -4.92
C GLN A 84 9.27 11.43 -3.88
N GLN A 85 10.39 10.81 -3.50
CA GLN A 85 11.36 11.39 -2.56
C GLN A 85 12.16 12.54 -3.20
N LEU A 86 12.34 12.52 -4.52
CA LEU A 86 13.14 13.50 -5.26
C LEU A 86 12.33 14.71 -5.75
N ILE A 87 11.09 14.50 -6.22
CA ILE A 87 10.24 15.56 -6.78
C ILE A 87 8.99 15.86 -5.92
N GLY A 88 8.82 15.14 -4.80
CA GLY A 88 7.68 15.27 -3.90
C GLY A 88 6.54 14.31 -4.25
N ASP A 89 5.75 13.96 -3.23
CA ASP A 89 4.53 13.17 -3.39
C ASP A 89 3.41 14.08 -3.92
N THR A 90 3.40 14.25 -5.24
CA THR A 90 2.45 15.08 -5.97
C THR A 90 1.48 14.20 -6.76
N HIS A 91 0.32 14.76 -7.13
CA HIS A 91 -0.68 14.06 -7.96
C HIS A 91 -0.19 13.74 -9.38
N ASN A 92 1.01 14.20 -9.74
CA ASN A 92 1.62 13.97 -11.06
C ASN A 92 2.48 12.69 -11.10
N VAL A 93 2.80 12.09 -9.96
CA VAL A 93 3.58 10.84 -9.87
C VAL A 93 2.63 9.68 -9.62
N LEU A 94 2.39 8.88 -10.66
CA LEU A 94 1.33 7.88 -10.70
C LEU A 94 1.89 6.48 -10.86
N PHE A 95 1.22 5.49 -10.27
CA PHE A 95 1.56 4.08 -10.43
C PHE A 95 0.47 3.35 -11.20
N PHE A 96 0.83 2.72 -12.32
CA PHE A 96 -0.09 1.93 -13.13
C PHE A 96 0.11 0.44 -12.83
N PRO A 97 -0.77 -0.19 -12.03
CA PRO A 97 -0.62 -1.59 -11.64
C PRO A 97 -1.16 -2.54 -12.72
N ARG A 98 -0.86 -3.83 -12.55
CA ARG A 98 -1.55 -4.90 -13.27
C ARG A 98 -3.06 -4.83 -13.06
N SER A 99 -3.81 -5.34 -14.02
CA SER A 99 -5.25 -5.55 -13.85
C SER A 99 -5.53 -6.45 -12.65
N ALA A 100 -6.61 -6.15 -11.92
CA ALA A 100 -6.98 -6.83 -10.68
C ALA A 100 -7.52 -8.24 -10.89
N ARG A 101 -7.82 -8.61 -12.14
CA ARG A 101 -8.57 -9.82 -12.49
C ARG A 101 -7.62 -10.95 -12.82
N VAL A 102 -7.95 -12.16 -12.36
CA VAL A 102 -7.45 -13.37 -13.02
C VAL A 102 -8.23 -13.45 -14.34
N PRO A 103 -7.57 -13.57 -15.50
CA PRO A 103 -8.27 -13.64 -16.78
C PRO A 103 -9.38 -14.69 -16.74
N TYR A 104 -10.58 -14.30 -17.16
CA TYR A 104 -11.75 -15.19 -17.31
C TYR A 104 -12.23 -15.89 -16.02
N GLN A 105 -11.96 -15.33 -14.84
CA GLN A 105 -12.55 -15.76 -13.57
C GLN A 105 -13.48 -14.68 -13.00
N GLU A 106 -14.71 -15.06 -12.67
CA GLU A 106 -15.58 -14.24 -11.84
C GLU A 106 -15.18 -14.42 -10.36
N GLU A 107 -15.11 -13.32 -9.59
CA GLU A 107 -15.16 -13.26 -8.11
C GLU A 107 -13.92 -12.91 -7.25
N VAL A 108 -12.82 -12.34 -7.76
CA VAL A 108 -11.90 -11.60 -6.86
C VAL A 108 -11.29 -10.38 -7.56
N THR A 109 -12.00 -9.26 -7.58
CA THR A 109 -11.43 -7.97 -7.98
C THR A 109 -10.80 -7.26 -6.77
N GLU A 110 -9.50 -6.99 -6.83
CA GLU A 110 -8.90 -5.97 -5.98
C GLU A 110 -9.32 -4.57 -6.49
N ASN A 111 -10.41 -4.02 -5.92
CA ASN A 111 -10.93 -2.68 -6.25
C ASN A 111 -9.84 -1.58 -6.25
N ALA A 112 -8.77 -1.76 -5.47
CA ALA A 112 -7.64 -0.84 -5.42
C ALA A 112 -6.86 -0.74 -6.75
N ASN A 113 -6.60 -1.85 -7.46
CA ASN A 113 -5.86 -1.77 -8.73
C ASN A 113 -6.72 -1.17 -9.85
N ILE A 114 -8.03 -1.46 -9.84
CA ILE A 114 -8.99 -0.82 -10.76
C ILE A 114 -8.97 0.69 -10.54
N ALA A 115 -9.04 1.12 -9.28
CA ALA A 115 -9.01 2.53 -8.93
C ALA A 115 -7.72 3.23 -9.37
N MET A 116 -6.55 2.65 -9.09
CA MET A 116 -5.25 3.21 -9.49
C MET A 116 -5.10 3.28 -11.02
N ARG A 117 -5.56 2.28 -11.78
CA ARG A 117 -5.58 2.34 -13.24
C ARG A 117 -6.51 3.45 -13.73
N ALA A 118 -7.68 3.60 -13.10
CA ALA A 118 -8.67 4.60 -13.46
C ALA A 118 -8.15 6.02 -13.19
N GLU A 119 -7.42 6.21 -12.09
CA GLU A 119 -6.71 7.46 -11.77
C GLU A 119 -5.71 7.80 -12.87
N VAL A 120 -4.84 6.85 -13.25
CA VAL A 120 -3.83 7.05 -14.31
C VAL A 120 -4.47 7.43 -15.65
N LEU A 121 -5.43 6.64 -16.14
CA LEU A 121 -6.06 6.89 -17.44
C LEU A 121 -6.83 8.23 -17.45
N ASN A 122 -7.48 8.58 -16.35
CA ASN A 122 -8.19 9.84 -16.22
C ASN A 122 -7.24 11.05 -16.20
N GLU A 123 -6.11 10.97 -15.48
CA GLU A 123 -5.11 12.06 -15.47
C GLU A 123 -4.42 12.22 -16.83
N ILE A 124 -4.12 11.12 -17.53
CA ILE A 124 -3.64 11.17 -18.91
C ILE A 124 -4.69 11.82 -19.83
N ASN A 125 -5.98 11.48 -19.68
CA ASN A 125 -7.03 12.04 -20.53
C ASN A 125 -7.29 13.53 -20.25
N ARG A 126 -7.19 13.94 -18.98
CA ARG A 126 -7.45 15.32 -18.53
C ARG A 126 -6.35 16.30 -18.89
N HIS A 127 -5.09 15.91 -18.67
CA HIS A 127 -3.94 16.79 -18.80
C HIS A 127 -2.96 16.30 -19.87
N GLY A 128 -2.66 15.00 -19.91
CA GLY A 128 -1.73 14.38 -20.86
C GLY A 128 -0.26 14.81 -20.72
N LYS A 129 0.02 15.85 -19.93
CA LYS A 129 1.31 16.51 -19.76
C LYS A 129 1.71 16.57 -18.30
N GLY A 130 3.02 16.61 -18.05
CA GLY A 130 3.58 16.74 -16.71
C GLY A 130 3.46 15.52 -15.83
N LEU A 131 3.07 14.36 -16.37
CA LEU A 131 2.87 13.14 -15.59
C LEU A 131 4.15 12.30 -15.56
N ALA A 132 4.46 11.71 -14.40
CA ALA A 132 5.46 10.67 -14.23
C ALA A 132 4.74 9.36 -13.88
N ILE A 133 4.53 8.52 -14.88
CA ILE A 133 3.76 7.28 -14.74
C ILE A 133 4.73 6.11 -14.62
N VAL A 134 4.70 5.40 -13.49
CA VAL A 134 5.56 4.25 -13.23
C VAL A 134 4.74 2.96 -13.35
N THR A 135 5.26 1.99 -14.10
CA THR A 135 4.61 0.73 -14.42
C THR A 135 5.65 -0.38 -14.60
N PHE A 136 5.20 -1.58 -14.96
CA PHE A 136 6.03 -2.73 -15.28
C PHE A 136 5.44 -3.54 -16.44
N GLY A 137 6.25 -4.37 -17.11
CA GLY A 137 5.84 -5.00 -18.37
C GLY A 137 4.57 -5.84 -18.29
N GLU A 138 4.37 -6.63 -17.23
CA GLU A 138 3.11 -7.38 -17.03
C GLU A 138 1.88 -6.45 -16.85
N ALA A 139 2.05 -5.24 -16.31
CA ALA A 139 0.94 -4.31 -16.07
C ALA A 139 0.39 -3.62 -17.33
N ILE A 140 1.23 -3.52 -18.37
CA ILE A 140 0.89 -2.92 -19.67
C ILE A 140 0.48 -3.94 -20.72
N ALA A 141 0.56 -5.25 -20.41
CA ALA A 141 0.26 -6.31 -21.36
C ALA A 141 -1.23 -6.34 -21.76
N GLU A 142 -2.12 -6.08 -20.81
CA GLU A 142 -3.55 -5.94 -21.05
C GLU A 142 -3.87 -4.54 -21.57
N GLN A 143 -4.64 -4.48 -22.67
CA GLN A 143 -5.10 -3.25 -23.31
C GLN A 143 -5.99 -2.44 -22.36
N VAL A 144 -6.13 -1.14 -22.63
CA VAL A 144 -6.95 -0.23 -21.84
C VAL A 144 -8.18 0.19 -22.63
N ILE A 145 -9.21 0.70 -21.95
CA ILE A 145 -10.32 1.41 -22.61
C ILE A 145 -9.76 2.48 -23.55
N SER A 146 -10.34 2.62 -24.74
CA SER A 146 -9.89 3.63 -25.70
C SER A 146 -10.09 5.04 -25.17
N LYS A 147 -9.23 5.98 -25.57
CA LYS A 147 -9.34 7.40 -25.17
C LYS A 147 -10.69 8.02 -25.53
N ARG A 148 -11.22 7.65 -26.71
CA ARG A 148 -12.53 8.08 -27.18
C ARG A 148 -13.62 7.59 -26.24
N GLU A 149 -13.66 6.30 -25.97
CA GLU A 149 -14.69 5.69 -25.13
C GLU A 149 -14.61 6.19 -23.69
N LEU A 150 -13.41 6.32 -23.11
CA LEU A 150 -13.26 6.90 -21.77
C LEU A 150 -13.81 8.32 -21.70
N SER A 151 -13.59 9.13 -22.74
CA SER A 151 -14.10 10.51 -22.78
C SER A 151 -15.62 10.56 -22.93
N GLU A 152 -16.19 9.67 -23.76
CA GLU A 152 -17.65 9.53 -23.94
C GLU A 152 -18.33 8.98 -22.66
N GLN A 153 -17.67 8.08 -21.95
CA GLN A 153 -18.15 7.44 -20.72
C GLN A 153 -17.68 8.15 -19.44
N THR A 154 -17.12 9.37 -19.52
CA THR A 154 -16.86 10.17 -18.31
C THR A 154 -18.02 11.10 -18.06
N PHE A 155 -18.82 10.79 -17.04
CA PHE A 155 -19.96 11.62 -16.65
C PHE A 155 -19.54 12.65 -15.59
N ALA A 156 -20.04 13.87 -15.68
CA ALA A 156 -19.71 14.89 -14.69
C ALA A 156 -20.90 15.79 -14.36
N LEU A 157 -21.22 15.86 -13.07
CA LEU A 157 -22.30 16.67 -12.53
C LEU A 157 -21.74 18.02 -12.07
N ALA A 158 -22.29 19.14 -12.52
CA ALA A 158 -21.93 20.46 -12.01
C ALA A 158 -23.04 21.06 -11.13
N LEU A 159 -22.61 21.97 -10.25
CA LEU A 159 -23.50 22.77 -9.40
C LEU A 159 -24.48 23.58 -10.26
N GLY A 160 -25.77 23.54 -9.94
CA GLY A 160 -26.84 24.26 -10.64
C GLY A 160 -27.36 23.58 -11.92
N GLU A 161 -26.78 22.44 -12.31
CA GLU A 161 -27.32 21.63 -13.42
C GLU A 161 -28.49 20.76 -12.95
N ARG A 162 -29.32 20.30 -13.91
CA ARG A 162 -30.52 19.51 -13.64
C ARG A 162 -30.35 18.07 -14.08
N TYR A 163 -30.60 17.13 -13.16
CA TYR A 163 -30.56 15.69 -13.38
C TYR A 163 -31.72 15.02 -12.69
N THR A 164 -32.34 14.03 -13.35
CA THR A 164 -33.33 13.17 -12.70
C THR A 164 -32.65 12.02 -11.98
N MET A 165 -33.23 11.57 -10.87
CA MET A 165 -32.66 10.45 -10.10
C MET A 165 -32.63 9.15 -10.91
N ASP A 166 -33.65 8.92 -11.75
CA ASP A 166 -33.73 7.75 -12.62
C ASP A 166 -32.58 7.74 -13.64
N PHE A 167 -32.27 8.89 -14.25
CA PHE A 167 -31.15 9.02 -15.18
C PHE A 167 -29.81 8.73 -14.52
N LEU A 168 -29.60 9.22 -13.29
CA LEU A 168 -28.38 8.95 -12.54
C LEU A 168 -28.27 7.47 -12.15
N ASP A 169 -29.39 6.83 -11.78
CA ASP A 169 -29.43 5.40 -11.47
C ASP A 169 -29.04 4.55 -12.68
N GLU A 170 -29.60 4.87 -13.86
CA GLU A 170 -29.28 4.20 -15.13
C GLU A 170 -27.79 4.36 -15.49
N ILE A 171 -27.25 5.58 -15.42
CA ILE A 171 -25.82 5.83 -15.72
C ILE A 171 -24.90 5.05 -14.77
N PHE A 172 -25.18 5.06 -13.46
CA PHE A 172 -24.30 4.38 -12.52
C PHE A 172 -24.32 2.86 -12.71
N ILE A 173 -25.48 2.28 -13.03
CA ILE A 173 -25.59 0.85 -13.35
C ILE A 173 -24.81 0.53 -14.63
N GLU A 174 -24.99 1.33 -15.68
CA GLU A 174 -24.27 1.18 -16.96
C GLU A 174 -22.75 1.26 -16.74
N TYR A 175 -22.29 2.13 -15.85
CA TYR A 175 -20.88 2.32 -15.52
C TYR A 175 -20.30 1.23 -14.60
N GLY A 176 -21.10 0.20 -14.27
CA GLY A 176 -20.68 -0.92 -13.42
C GLY A 176 -20.57 -0.56 -11.95
N PHE A 177 -21.35 0.40 -11.46
CA PHE A 177 -21.45 0.70 -10.04
C PHE A 177 -22.49 -0.19 -9.36
N SER A 178 -22.22 -0.53 -8.09
CA SER A 178 -23.15 -1.25 -7.24
C SER A 178 -23.97 -0.28 -6.40
N LYS A 179 -25.30 -0.37 -6.51
CA LYS A 179 -26.23 0.35 -5.65
C LYS A 179 -26.18 -0.23 -4.24
N VAL A 180 -25.88 0.61 -3.25
CA VAL A 180 -25.75 0.23 -1.84
C VAL A 180 -26.49 1.21 -0.94
N ASP A 181 -26.74 0.80 0.29
CA ASP A 181 -27.33 1.72 1.27
C ASP A 181 -26.33 2.81 1.68
N PHE A 182 -25.07 2.44 1.94
CA PHE A 182 -23.98 3.33 2.37
C PHE A 182 -22.76 3.11 1.49
N VAL A 183 -22.19 4.20 1.01
CA VAL A 183 -21.02 4.20 0.14
C VAL A 183 -19.75 4.22 0.99
N TYR A 184 -18.88 3.22 0.82
CA TYR A 184 -17.61 3.11 1.55
C TYR A 184 -16.43 2.60 0.72
N GLU A 185 -16.66 2.02 -0.47
CA GLU A 185 -15.62 1.59 -1.41
C GLU A 185 -15.87 2.16 -2.82
N PRO A 186 -14.81 2.35 -3.64
CA PRO A 186 -14.96 2.74 -5.05
C PRO A 186 -15.85 1.77 -5.81
N GLY A 187 -16.62 2.29 -6.78
CA GLY A 187 -17.61 1.53 -7.54
C GLY A 187 -18.97 1.39 -6.85
N GLN A 188 -19.21 2.13 -5.76
CA GLN A 188 -20.50 2.12 -5.05
C GLN A 188 -21.23 3.45 -5.22
N TYR A 189 -22.56 3.39 -5.21
CA TYR A 189 -23.41 4.58 -5.12
C TYR A 189 -24.66 4.31 -4.28
N ALA A 190 -25.24 5.37 -3.71
CA ALA A 190 -26.46 5.33 -2.92
C ALA A 190 -27.35 6.53 -3.27
N VAL A 191 -28.66 6.30 -3.34
CA VAL A 191 -29.67 7.34 -3.57
C VAL A 191 -30.61 7.41 -2.37
N ARG A 192 -30.70 8.57 -1.72
CA ARG A 192 -31.51 8.80 -0.51
C ARG A 192 -32.30 10.11 -0.62
N GLY A 193 -33.49 10.04 -1.19
CA GLY A 193 -34.30 11.23 -1.45
C GLY A 193 -33.57 12.17 -2.41
N GLY A 194 -33.34 13.41 -1.99
CA GLY A 194 -32.57 14.39 -2.76
C GLY A 194 -31.06 14.29 -2.60
N ILE A 195 -30.50 13.17 -2.12
CA ILE A 195 -29.06 13.00 -1.92
C ILE A 195 -28.56 11.80 -2.70
N VAL A 196 -27.50 12.00 -3.47
CA VAL A 196 -26.76 10.95 -4.16
C VAL A 196 -25.34 10.90 -3.62
N ASP A 197 -24.97 9.77 -3.02
CA ASP A 197 -23.58 9.48 -2.67
C ASP A 197 -23.00 8.59 -3.76
N VAL A 198 -21.84 8.93 -4.32
CA VAL A 198 -21.18 8.13 -5.36
C VAL A 198 -19.68 8.11 -5.16
N PHE A 199 -19.07 6.94 -5.28
CA PHE A 199 -17.65 6.73 -5.13
C PHE A 199 -17.03 6.25 -6.43
N SER A 200 -16.59 7.19 -7.25
CA SER A 200 -15.97 6.87 -8.52
C SER A 200 -14.62 6.16 -8.37
N TYR A 201 -14.30 5.29 -9.34
CA TYR A 201 -13.07 4.50 -9.35
C TYR A 201 -11.78 5.35 -9.34
N SER A 202 -11.77 6.56 -9.92
CA SER A 202 -10.53 7.36 -10.08
C SER A 202 -10.20 8.33 -8.94
N PHE A 203 -10.95 8.36 -7.83
CA PHE A 203 -10.83 9.43 -6.83
C PHE A 203 -10.59 8.95 -5.39
N ASP A 204 -9.85 9.75 -4.63
CA ASP A 204 -9.51 9.49 -3.21
C ASP A 204 -10.65 9.76 -2.21
N HIS A 205 -11.79 10.29 -2.65
CA HIS A 205 -12.97 10.49 -1.80
C HIS A 205 -14.27 10.38 -2.62
N PRO A 206 -15.34 9.80 -2.05
CA PRO A 206 -16.66 9.83 -2.64
C PRO A 206 -17.26 11.24 -2.64
N TYR A 207 -18.18 11.48 -3.57
CA TYR A 207 -18.97 12.69 -3.67
C TYR A 207 -20.34 12.47 -3.02
N ARG A 208 -20.79 13.45 -2.24
CA ARG A 208 -22.18 13.64 -1.81
C ARG A 208 -22.76 14.79 -2.61
N ILE A 209 -23.83 14.51 -3.33
CA ILE A 209 -24.51 15.44 -4.24
C ILE A 209 -25.92 15.64 -3.69
N GLU A 210 -26.20 16.85 -3.26
CA GLU A 210 -27.50 17.26 -2.73
C GLU A 210 -28.29 17.97 -3.83
N PHE A 211 -29.56 17.60 -3.97
CA PHE A 211 -30.49 18.09 -4.99
C PHE A 211 -31.65 18.83 -4.35
N PHE A 212 -32.08 19.92 -4.98
CA PHE A 212 -33.33 20.61 -4.70
C PHE A 212 -34.28 20.42 -5.90
N GLY A 213 -35.18 19.43 -5.79
CA GLY A 213 -35.94 18.96 -6.94
C GLY A 213 -35.05 18.16 -7.89
N ASP A 214 -34.90 18.65 -9.12
CA ASP A 214 -34.01 18.11 -10.16
C ASP A 214 -32.66 18.84 -10.22
N GLU A 215 -32.48 19.94 -9.48
CA GLU A 215 -31.30 20.81 -9.58
C GLU A 215 -30.24 20.47 -8.53
N VAL A 216 -28.96 20.41 -8.92
CA VAL A 216 -27.84 20.18 -8.00
C VAL A 216 -27.60 21.41 -7.13
N ASP A 217 -27.94 21.30 -5.85
CA ASP A 217 -27.80 22.37 -4.84
C ASP A 217 -26.41 22.39 -4.20
N SER A 218 -25.81 21.22 -3.95
CA SER A 218 -24.48 21.16 -3.34
C SER A 218 -23.71 19.89 -3.69
N ILE A 219 -22.39 20.02 -3.90
CA ILE A 219 -21.48 18.89 -4.13
C ILE A 219 -20.38 18.94 -3.08
N ARG A 220 -20.12 17.83 -2.40
CA ARG A 220 -19.08 17.73 -1.37
C ARG A 220 -18.32 16.43 -1.48
N LYS A 221 -17.01 16.45 -1.27
CA LYS A 221 -16.28 15.22 -0.90
C LYS A 221 -16.65 14.83 0.52
N PHE A 222 -16.74 13.55 0.84
CA PHE A 222 -16.93 13.08 2.20
C PHE A 222 -15.98 11.93 2.55
N ASP A 223 -15.77 11.70 3.84
CA ASP A 223 -14.96 10.59 4.31
C ASP A 223 -15.83 9.31 4.37
N PRO A 224 -15.47 8.24 3.65
CA PRO A 224 -16.32 7.04 3.52
C PRO A 224 -16.53 6.28 4.84
N ILE A 225 -15.72 6.55 5.87
CA ILE A 225 -15.79 5.85 7.16
C ILE A 225 -16.69 6.61 8.12
N SER A 226 -16.39 7.89 8.34
CA SER A 226 -17.15 8.77 9.22
C SER A 226 -18.45 9.29 8.60
N GLN A 227 -18.58 9.20 7.27
CA GLN A 227 -19.71 9.71 6.47
C GLN A 227 -19.90 11.24 6.58
N LEU A 228 -18.87 11.94 7.06
CA LEU A 228 -18.85 13.39 7.23
C LEU A 228 -18.25 14.08 6.01
N SER A 229 -18.82 15.22 5.63
CA SER A 229 -18.28 16.04 4.55
C SER A 229 -16.89 16.57 4.88
N VAL A 230 -16.04 16.62 3.86
CA VAL A 230 -14.66 17.11 3.91
C VAL A 230 -14.60 18.48 3.23
N ASN A 231 -14.68 18.54 1.90
CA ASN A 231 -14.55 19.78 1.13
C ASN A 231 -15.74 19.98 0.19
N LYS A 232 -16.16 21.24 -0.03
CA LYS A 232 -17.14 21.59 -1.07
C LYS A 232 -16.48 21.58 -2.45
N MET A 233 -17.24 21.17 -3.46
CA MET A 233 -16.83 21.09 -4.86
C MET A 233 -17.86 21.82 -5.73
N THR A 234 -17.45 22.27 -6.91
CA THR A 234 -18.37 22.82 -7.93
C THR A 234 -18.78 21.77 -8.96
N ARG A 235 -18.05 20.65 -9.02
CA ARG A 235 -18.30 19.54 -9.96
C ARG A 235 -17.92 18.21 -9.32
N ALA A 236 -18.67 17.16 -9.63
CA ALA A 236 -18.33 15.76 -9.36
C ALA A 236 -18.08 15.06 -10.70
N VAL A 237 -16.96 14.35 -10.81
CA VAL A 237 -16.62 13.56 -12.00
C VAL A 237 -16.76 12.08 -11.63
N VAL A 238 -17.47 11.34 -12.46
CA VAL A 238 -17.75 9.92 -12.28
C VAL A 238 -17.19 9.16 -13.46
N VAL A 239 -16.09 8.47 -13.21
CA VAL A 239 -15.41 7.56 -14.14
C VAL A 239 -15.96 6.14 -13.95
N PRO A 240 -16.24 5.39 -15.05
CA PRO A 240 -16.80 4.05 -15.03
C PRO A 240 -15.79 3.00 -14.54
N ASN A 241 -16.26 1.76 -14.41
CA ASN A 241 -15.40 0.62 -14.15
C ASN A 241 -14.54 0.27 -15.37
N ILE A 242 -13.44 1.01 -15.55
CA ILE A 242 -12.46 0.76 -16.62
C ILE A 242 -11.74 -0.60 -16.54
N GLY A 243 -11.92 -1.33 -15.42
CA GLY A 243 -11.34 -2.64 -15.21
C GLY A 243 -12.15 -3.76 -15.85
N ASP A 244 -13.35 -3.47 -16.37
CA ASP A 244 -14.20 -4.44 -17.03
C ASP A 244 -14.26 -4.22 -18.54
N GLN A 245 -13.29 -4.79 -19.26
CA GLN A 245 -13.24 -4.72 -20.72
C GLN A 245 -14.47 -5.31 -21.43
N SER A 246 -15.27 -6.15 -20.75
CA SER A 246 -16.52 -6.66 -21.33
C SER A 246 -17.63 -5.61 -21.39
N LEU A 247 -17.50 -4.53 -20.60
CA LEU A 247 -18.39 -3.37 -20.64
C LEU A 247 -17.98 -2.36 -21.72
N HIS A 248 -16.83 -2.56 -22.39
CA HIS A 248 -16.26 -1.57 -23.29
C HIS A 248 -16.32 -2.02 -24.74
N GLU A 249 -16.78 -1.12 -25.62
CA GLU A 249 -16.90 -1.38 -27.06
C GLU A 249 -15.54 -1.34 -27.77
N SER A 250 -14.56 -0.60 -27.23
CA SER A 250 -13.26 -0.37 -27.86
C SER A 250 -12.11 -0.26 -26.84
N VAL A 251 -11.12 -1.15 -26.99
CA VAL A 251 -9.85 -1.14 -26.24
C VAL A 251 -8.66 -0.83 -27.15
N GLU A 252 -7.58 -0.31 -26.57
CA GLU A 252 -6.31 -0.04 -27.25
C GLU A 252 -5.09 -0.26 -26.33
N PRO A 253 -3.89 -0.51 -26.88
CA PRO A 253 -2.66 -0.53 -26.09
C PRO A 253 -2.44 0.78 -25.31
N LEU A 254 -1.88 0.73 -24.10
CA LEU A 254 -1.57 1.94 -23.32
C LEU A 254 -0.69 2.93 -24.11
N PHE A 255 0.20 2.43 -24.98
CA PHE A 255 1.02 3.24 -25.86
C PHE A 255 0.22 4.08 -26.87
N ASN A 256 -0.98 3.65 -27.27
CA ASN A 256 -1.85 4.45 -28.12
C ASN A 256 -2.69 5.47 -27.32
N PHE A 257 -2.88 5.21 -26.04
CA PHE A 257 -3.64 6.06 -25.13
C PHE A 257 -2.85 7.28 -24.66
N ILE A 258 -1.53 7.13 -24.46
CA ILE A 258 -0.63 8.22 -24.05
C ILE A 258 -0.30 9.18 -25.21
N PRO A 259 -0.04 10.47 -24.95
CA PRO A 259 0.35 11.42 -26.00
C PRO A 259 1.71 11.07 -26.63
N ALA A 260 1.87 11.30 -27.93
CA ALA A 260 3.06 10.91 -28.71
C ALA A 260 4.37 11.58 -28.23
N GLU A 261 4.27 12.76 -27.60
CA GLU A 261 5.40 13.48 -27.00
C GLU A 261 5.93 12.84 -25.70
N THR A 262 5.24 11.81 -25.18
CA THR A 262 5.64 11.12 -23.95
C THR A 262 7.04 10.52 -24.08
N ARG A 263 7.89 10.74 -23.08
CA ARG A 263 9.23 10.13 -23.00
C ARG A 263 9.11 8.77 -22.33
N ILE A 264 9.47 7.71 -23.03
CA ILE A 264 9.38 6.35 -22.49
C ILE A 264 10.76 5.91 -21.97
N TRP A 265 10.80 5.49 -20.71
CA TRP A 265 11.97 4.96 -20.04
C TRP A 265 11.71 3.50 -19.77
N MET A 266 12.51 2.62 -20.36
CA MET A 266 12.36 1.17 -20.19
C MET A 266 13.60 0.62 -19.51
N ALA A 267 13.43 -0.25 -18.52
CA ALA A 267 14.55 -1.03 -18.01
C ALA A 267 15.16 -1.84 -19.17
N ASP A 268 14.35 -2.67 -19.81
CA ASP A 268 14.74 -3.52 -20.93
C ASP A 268 13.50 -3.83 -21.81
N ALA A 269 13.50 -3.35 -23.07
CA ALA A 269 12.37 -3.53 -23.96
C ALA A 269 12.17 -5.01 -24.39
N LYS A 270 13.25 -5.77 -24.60
CA LYS A 270 13.17 -7.22 -24.89
C LYS A 270 12.68 -8.04 -23.71
N ARG A 271 12.99 -7.62 -22.48
CA ARG A 271 12.44 -8.26 -21.27
C ARG A 271 10.97 -7.95 -21.12
N THR A 272 10.56 -6.72 -21.43
CA THR A 272 9.16 -6.30 -21.48
C THR A 272 8.38 -7.15 -22.50
N GLU A 273 8.89 -7.33 -23.72
CA GLU A 273 8.28 -8.20 -24.74
C GLU A 273 8.03 -9.64 -24.23
N ARG A 274 9.02 -10.24 -23.55
CA ARG A 274 8.88 -11.56 -22.92
C ARG A 274 7.86 -11.60 -21.78
N GLN A 275 7.56 -10.47 -21.14
CA GLN A 275 6.52 -10.39 -20.12
C GLN A 275 5.13 -10.28 -20.75
N LEU A 276 5.01 -9.57 -21.88
CA LEU A 276 3.79 -9.56 -22.69
C LEU A 276 3.45 -10.98 -23.17
N GLU A 277 4.44 -11.72 -23.66
CA GLU A 277 4.30 -13.12 -24.09
C GLU A 277 3.74 -13.99 -22.96
N LYS A 278 4.38 -13.96 -21.78
CA LYS A 278 3.90 -14.72 -20.60
C LYS A 278 2.50 -14.31 -20.14
N ALA A 279 2.14 -13.03 -20.24
CA ALA A 279 0.81 -12.56 -19.89
C ALA A 279 -0.24 -13.10 -20.87
N MET A 280 0.09 -13.10 -22.16
CA MET A 280 -0.77 -13.65 -23.21
C MET A 280 -0.97 -15.16 -23.06
N GLU A 281 0.11 -15.93 -22.84
CA GLU A 281 0.03 -17.38 -22.57
C GLU A 281 -0.87 -17.72 -21.37
N ARG A 282 -0.80 -16.92 -20.30
CA ARG A 282 -1.65 -17.08 -19.12
C ARG A 282 -3.12 -16.80 -19.44
N ALA A 283 -3.38 -15.78 -20.24
CA ALA A 283 -4.74 -15.43 -20.67
C ALA A 283 -5.33 -16.52 -21.59
N GLU A 284 -4.57 -17.02 -22.55
CA GLU A 284 -4.96 -18.15 -23.42
C GLU A 284 -5.26 -19.41 -22.62
N SER A 285 -4.35 -19.79 -21.72
CA SER A 285 -4.54 -20.94 -20.83
C SER A 285 -5.78 -20.82 -19.94
N ALA A 286 -6.17 -19.59 -19.58
CA ALA A 286 -7.37 -19.34 -18.79
C ALA A 286 -8.63 -19.37 -19.67
N PHE A 287 -8.57 -18.79 -20.88
CA PHE A 287 -9.67 -18.81 -21.86
C PHE A 287 -10.06 -20.24 -22.26
N GLU A 288 -9.08 -21.13 -22.47
CA GLU A 288 -9.32 -22.56 -22.78
C GLU A 288 -10.10 -23.32 -21.69
N ARG A 289 -10.06 -22.84 -20.44
CA ARG A 289 -10.73 -23.50 -19.30
C ARG A 289 -12.18 -23.07 -19.12
N VAL A 290 -12.62 -22.07 -19.87
CA VAL A 290 -13.91 -21.43 -19.67
C VAL A 290 -14.94 -22.08 -20.61
N SER A 291 -16.18 -22.23 -20.13
CA SER A 291 -17.23 -22.94 -20.87
C SER A 291 -17.69 -22.17 -22.11
N ASP A 292 -17.87 -22.86 -23.23
CA ASP A 292 -18.48 -22.34 -24.48
C ASP A 292 -19.89 -21.73 -24.30
N ALA A 293 -20.53 -21.93 -23.14
CA ALA A 293 -21.86 -21.40 -22.85
C ALA A 293 -21.91 -19.87 -22.74
N VAL A 294 -20.78 -19.22 -22.42
CA VAL A 294 -20.66 -17.76 -22.33
C VAL A 294 -19.64 -17.30 -23.37
N LYS A 295 -20.03 -16.36 -24.24
CA LYS A 295 -19.13 -15.79 -25.25
C LYS A 295 -18.18 -14.80 -24.58
N PHE A 296 -16.98 -15.25 -24.25
CA PHE A 296 -15.90 -14.39 -23.77
C PHE A 296 -15.10 -13.78 -24.92
N THR A 297 -14.61 -12.55 -24.72
CA THR A 297 -13.71 -11.89 -25.66
C THR A 297 -12.35 -12.60 -25.69
N PRO A 298 -11.82 -12.96 -26.87
CA PRO A 298 -10.58 -13.74 -26.97
C PRO A 298 -9.36 -12.93 -26.48
N PRO A 299 -8.32 -13.58 -25.93
CA PRO A 299 -7.12 -12.91 -25.43
C PRO A 299 -6.45 -11.98 -26.44
N ALA A 300 -6.43 -12.36 -27.72
CA ALA A 300 -5.85 -11.55 -28.80
C ALA A 300 -6.51 -10.17 -29.00
N ALA A 301 -7.75 -9.98 -28.55
CA ALA A 301 -8.42 -8.68 -28.57
C ALA A 301 -8.14 -7.85 -27.31
N LEU A 302 -7.76 -8.49 -26.19
CA LEU A 302 -7.61 -7.86 -24.88
C LEU A 302 -6.15 -7.63 -24.48
N PHE A 303 -5.21 -8.36 -25.07
CA PHE A 303 -3.78 -8.29 -24.77
C PHE A 303 -2.98 -7.78 -25.97
N ILE A 304 -1.84 -7.17 -25.71
CA ILE A 304 -0.90 -6.74 -26.74
C ILE A 304 -0.15 -7.97 -27.25
N ALA A 305 -0.19 -8.22 -28.56
CA ALA A 305 0.67 -9.21 -29.19
C ALA A 305 2.15 -8.84 -28.98
N PRO A 306 3.01 -9.72 -28.43
CA PRO A 306 4.38 -9.39 -28.03
C PRO A 306 5.20 -8.75 -29.15
N GLU A 307 5.06 -9.27 -30.38
CA GLU A 307 5.82 -8.83 -31.56
C GLU A 307 5.47 -7.40 -31.99
N ARG A 308 4.37 -6.84 -31.48
CA ARG A 308 3.96 -5.46 -31.78
C ARG A 308 4.65 -4.43 -30.90
N LEU A 309 5.33 -4.82 -29.82
CA LEU A 309 5.89 -3.86 -28.86
C LEU A 309 6.83 -2.86 -29.54
N GLU A 310 7.75 -3.32 -30.39
CA GLU A 310 8.70 -2.43 -31.08
C GLU A 310 7.99 -1.41 -31.98
N SER A 311 6.96 -1.85 -32.72
CA SER A 311 6.14 -0.96 -33.56
C SER A 311 5.35 0.07 -32.75
N LEU A 312 4.88 -0.30 -31.55
CA LEU A 312 4.17 0.62 -30.66
C LEU A 312 5.12 1.67 -30.05
N LEU A 313 6.39 1.33 -29.90
CA LEU A 313 7.43 2.21 -29.39
C LEU A 313 8.05 3.12 -30.45
N GLU A 314 7.87 2.83 -31.75
CA GLU A 314 8.46 3.58 -32.87
C GLU A 314 8.22 5.10 -32.77
N PRO A 315 6.98 5.60 -32.54
CA PRO A 315 6.69 7.04 -32.51
C PRO A 315 7.32 7.77 -31.33
N PHE A 316 7.68 7.05 -30.27
CA PHE A 316 8.09 7.63 -29.00
C PHE A 316 9.59 7.84 -28.92
N HIS A 317 10.00 8.75 -28.04
CA HIS A 317 11.38 8.80 -27.60
C HIS A 317 11.59 7.76 -26.51
N VAL A 318 12.49 6.80 -26.73
CA VAL A 318 12.69 5.67 -25.82
C VAL A 318 14.10 5.69 -25.25
N VAL A 319 14.20 5.54 -23.94
CA VAL A 319 15.45 5.47 -23.19
C VAL A 319 15.51 4.11 -22.51
N GLU A 320 16.47 3.27 -22.89
CA GLU A 320 16.75 2.02 -22.19
C GLU A 320 17.87 2.22 -21.14
N PHE A 321 17.71 1.67 -19.94
CA PHE A 321 18.68 1.89 -18.85
C PHE A 321 19.11 0.66 -18.04
N ASP A 322 18.62 -0.55 -18.35
CA ASP A 322 19.05 -1.83 -17.78
C ASP A 322 19.36 -2.87 -18.87
N GLY A 323 20.44 -2.64 -19.64
CA GLY A 323 20.88 -3.58 -20.69
C GLY A 323 20.34 -3.29 -22.10
N GLY A 324 19.96 -2.03 -22.33
CA GLY A 324 19.35 -1.50 -23.56
C GLY A 324 20.12 -1.72 -24.85
N THR A 325 19.90 -2.88 -25.47
CA THR A 325 20.45 -3.23 -26.79
C THR A 325 19.34 -3.57 -27.79
N THR A 326 18.11 -3.16 -27.49
CA THR A 326 16.95 -3.48 -28.30
C THR A 326 17.02 -2.71 -29.62
N PHE A 327 17.32 -1.41 -29.53
CA PHE A 327 17.31 -0.52 -30.69
C PHE A 327 18.71 -0.40 -31.34
N PRO A 328 18.89 -0.77 -32.63
CA PRO A 328 20.21 -0.76 -33.27
C PRO A 328 20.78 0.64 -33.49
N ASN A 329 19.94 1.64 -33.79
CA ASN A 329 20.35 3.01 -34.13
C ASN A 329 20.27 3.98 -32.92
N ARG A 330 20.37 3.46 -31.70
CA ARG A 330 20.25 4.27 -30.48
C ARG A 330 21.50 5.09 -30.19
N VAL A 331 21.32 6.24 -29.53
CA VAL A 331 22.42 7.03 -28.98
C VAL A 331 22.86 6.42 -27.64
N VAL A 332 24.12 5.98 -27.56
CA VAL A 332 24.67 5.39 -26.34
C VAL A 332 25.32 6.49 -25.48
N ILE A 333 24.85 6.63 -24.24
CA ILE A 333 25.33 7.59 -23.27
C ILE A 333 25.95 6.80 -22.10
N ASP A 334 27.29 6.82 -22.01
CA ASP A 334 28.03 6.03 -21.01
C ASP A 334 28.19 6.82 -19.69
N TRP A 335 27.65 6.27 -18.61
CA TRP A 335 27.64 6.91 -17.29
C TRP A 335 28.83 6.51 -16.41
N ASP A 336 29.56 5.43 -16.72
CA ASP A 336 30.67 4.87 -15.91
C ASP A 336 30.39 4.89 -14.39
N MET A 337 29.19 4.45 -13.99
CA MET A 337 28.82 4.33 -12.59
C MET A 337 29.13 2.94 -12.06
N ILE A 338 29.30 2.86 -10.74
CA ILE A 338 29.35 1.60 -10.02
C ILE A 338 28.32 1.61 -8.89
N PRO A 339 27.70 0.47 -8.56
CA PRO A 339 26.83 0.38 -7.40
C PRO A 339 27.57 0.77 -6.12
N GLN A 340 26.83 1.23 -5.11
CA GLN A 340 27.39 1.43 -3.78
C GLN A 340 28.12 0.15 -3.32
N PRO A 341 29.39 0.25 -2.88
CA PRO A 341 30.12 -0.90 -2.35
C PRO A 341 29.41 -1.49 -1.13
N SER A 342 29.48 -2.82 -0.97
CA SER A 342 29.10 -3.44 0.30
C SER A 342 30.21 -3.24 1.33
N PHE A 343 29.83 -2.88 2.54
CA PHE A 343 30.74 -2.71 3.67
C PHE A 343 30.60 -3.80 4.73
N ASN A 344 29.61 -4.70 4.62
CA ASN A 344 29.36 -5.77 5.59
C ASN A 344 29.31 -5.26 7.04
N LYS A 345 28.69 -4.09 7.25
CA LYS A 345 28.58 -3.36 8.54
C LYS A 345 29.94 -2.98 9.18
N ASN A 346 31.02 -3.00 8.40
CA ASN A 346 32.34 -2.58 8.87
C ASN A 346 32.50 -1.06 8.76
N PHE A 347 32.31 -0.36 9.87
CA PHE A 347 32.39 1.10 9.95
C PHE A 347 33.79 1.67 9.66
N ASP A 348 34.85 0.89 9.87
CA ASP A 348 36.22 1.34 9.58
C ASP A 348 36.45 1.37 8.06
N LEU A 349 35.87 0.41 7.33
CA LEU A 349 35.85 0.41 5.87
C LEU A 349 35.00 1.55 5.31
N ILE A 350 33.84 1.82 5.90
CA ILE A 350 32.99 2.96 5.51
C ILE A 350 33.75 4.28 5.69
N THR A 351 34.32 4.49 6.88
CA THR A 351 35.10 5.70 7.23
C THR A 351 36.28 5.88 6.27
N SER A 352 37.08 4.84 6.08
CA SER A 352 38.25 4.87 5.20
C SER A 352 37.86 5.15 3.74
N ASN A 353 36.76 4.56 3.28
CA ASN A 353 36.23 4.76 1.93
C ASN A 353 35.77 6.21 1.72
N LEU A 354 34.93 6.75 2.62
CA LEU A 354 34.45 8.13 2.53
C LEU A 354 35.60 9.14 2.61
N GLN A 355 36.58 8.92 3.48
CA GLN A 355 37.78 9.78 3.56
C GLN A 355 38.66 9.67 2.31
N ALA A 356 38.82 8.49 1.72
CA ALA A 356 39.56 8.30 0.49
C ALA A 356 38.87 9.00 -0.69
N ASN A 357 37.54 8.87 -0.80
CA ASN A 357 36.75 9.53 -1.83
C ASN A 357 36.79 11.06 -1.69
N HIS A 358 36.68 11.56 -0.46
CA HIS A 358 36.81 13.00 -0.19
C HIS A 358 38.18 13.52 -0.62
N ARG A 359 39.27 12.81 -0.30
CA ARG A 359 40.63 13.14 -0.76
C ARG A 359 40.78 13.12 -2.28
N GLN A 360 39.98 12.31 -2.97
CA GLN A 360 39.93 12.26 -4.44
C GLN A 360 38.98 13.30 -5.05
N GLY A 361 38.45 14.22 -4.23
CA GLY A 361 37.59 15.32 -4.68
C GLY A 361 36.12 14.93 -4.88
N TYR A 362 35.68 13.79 -4.35
CA TYR A 362 34.28 13.40 -4.46
C TYR A 362 33.38 14.07 -3.43
N HIS A 363 32.13 14.31 -3.83
CA HIS A 363 31.02 14.70 -2.96
C HIS A 363 30.39 13.45 -2.34
N ASN A 364 30.61 13.27 -1.04
CA ASN A 364 30.02 12.17 -0.27
C ASN A 364 28.62 12.56 0.19
N VAL A 365 27.57 12.02 -0.41
CA VAL A 365 26.18 12.21 -0.01
C VAL A 365 25.67 10.96 0.69
N ILE A 366 25.01 11.12 1.83
CA ILE A 366 24.34 10.02 2.53
C ILE A 366 22.85 10.37 2.66
N VAL A 367 21.99 9.49 2.14
CA VAL A 367 20.54 9.63 2.22
C VAL A 367 19.98 8.72 3.30
N ALA A 368 19.11 9.26 4.15
CA ALA A 368 18.40 8.52 5.19
C ALA A 368 17.05 9.17 5.50
N GLY A 369 15.96 8.39 5.49
CA GLY A 369 14.62 8.93 5.71
C GLY A 369 14.28 9.33 7.14
N GLN A 370 15.07 8.87 8.11
CA GLN A 370 14.84 9.15 9.53
C GLN A 370 16.01 9.95 10.08
N ALA A 371 15.71 11.09 10.71
CA ALA A 371 16.70 11.95 11.37
C ALA A 371 17.56 11.16 12.37
N THR A 372 16.97 10.21 13.09
CA THR A 372 17.66 9.34 14.05
C THR A 372 18.75 8.46 13.41
N GLN A 373 18.61 8.08 12.13
CA GLN A 373 19.65 7.30 11.43
C GLN A 373 20.82 8.19 11.01
N ILE A 374 20.56 9.46 10.68
CA ILE A 374 21.59 10.47 10.42
C ILE A 374 22.37 10.74 11.70
N GLU A 375 21.67 10.98 12.81
CA GLU A 375 22.29 11.15 14.14
C GLU A 375 23.15 9.94 14.52
N ARG A 376 22.62 8.73 14.33
CA ARG A 376 23.37 7.49 14.59
C ARG A 376 24.65 7.38 13.77
N LEU A 377 24.62 7.72 12.48
CA LEU A 377 25.83 7.72 11.64
C LEU A 377 26.85 8.73 12.16
N HIS A 378 26.38 9.92 12.55
CA HIS A 378 27.22 10.95 13.14
C HIS A 378 27.89 10.47 14.44
N ASP A 379 27.13 9.85 15.36
CA ASP A 379 27.64 9.31 16.62
C ASP A 379 28.69 8.21 16.38
N ILE A 380 28.43 7.31 15.41
CA ILE A 380 29.37 6.23 15.03
C ILE A 380 30.70 6.79 14.53
N PHE A 381 30.69 7.89 13.77
CA PHE A 381 31.91 8.55 13.29
C PHE A 381 32.60 9.36 14.40
N ALA A 382 31.83 10.03 15.25
CA ALA A 382 32.33 10.82 16.37
C ALA A 382 33.06 9.96 17.43
N ASP A 383 32.49 8.79 17.78
CA ASP A 383 33.09 7.82 18.69
C ASP A 383 34.46 7.30 18.23
N ARG A 384 34.75 7.43 16.93
CA ARG A 384 35.99 6.97 16.30
C ARG A 384 37.01 8.09 16.09
N GLU A 385 36.75 9.30 16.60
CA GLU A 385 37.56 10.51 16.38
C GLU A 385 37.85 10.78 14.89
N ALA A 386 36.99 10.29 13.99
CA ALA A 386 37.20 10.37 12.56
C ALA A 386 36.41 11.55 11.97
N GLU A 387 37.12 12.55 11.46
CA GLU A 387 36.48 13.53 10.57
C GLU A 387 36.15 12.85 9.24
N VAL A 388 34.85 12.69 8.97
CA VAL A 388 34.32 12.12 7.72
C VAL A 388 33.48 13.17 7.03
N PRO A 389 34.04 13.95 6.09
CA PRO A 389 33.27 14.93 5.34
C PRO A 389 32.18 14.25 4.51
N HIS A 390 30.91 14.55 4.83
CA HIS A 390 29.74 14.04 4.13
C HIS A 390 28.59 15.03 4.19
N HIS A 391 27.60 14.83 3.32
CA HIS A 391 26.40 15.65 3.21
C HIS A 391 25.16 14.77 3.46
N PRO A 392 24.56 14.84 4.66
CA PRO A 392 23.32 14.12 4.92
C PRO A 392 22.13 14.79 4.21
N ILE A 393 21.26 13.99 3.61
CA ILE A 393 20.00 14.44 3.00
C ILE A 393 18.85 13.57 3.57
N PRO A 394 17.79 14.17 4.13
CA PRO A 394 16.73 13.44 4.82
C PRO A 394 15.68 12.85 3.86
N ILE A 395 16.12 12.02 2.92
CA ILE A 395 15.26 11.29 1.97
C ILE A 395 15.61 9.79 1.99
N GLU A 396 14.72 8.96 1.46
CA GLU A 396 15.00 7.53 1.22
C GLU A 396 15.18 7.32 -0.27
N LEU A 397 16.26 6.66 -0.68
CA LEU A 397 16.43 6.13 -2.04
C LEU A 397 16.64 4.63 -1.95
N SER A 398 16.21 3.88 -2.95
CA SER A 398 16.24 2.42 -2.95
C SER A 398 17.66 1.85 -3.05
N GLN A 399 18.55 2.48 -3.83
CA GLN A 399 19.92 2.04 -4.03
C GLN A 399 20.90 3.20 -4.24
N GLY A 400 22.05 3.11 -3.58
CA GLY A 400 23.19 4.00 -3.72
C GLY A 400 24.11 3.62 -4.88
N PHE A 401 24.94 4.57 -5.28
CA PHE A 401 25.84 4.46 -6.42
C PHE A 401 27.01 5.45 -6.31
N VAL A 402 27.97 5.29 -7.22
CA VAL A 402 29.10 6.20 -7.41
C VAL A 402 29.14 6.61 -8.89
N ASP A 403 29.01 7.91 -9.14
CA ASP A 403 29.30 8.51 -10.44
C ASP A 403 30.74 9.05 -10.45
N LYS A 404 31.60 8.40 -11.23
CA LYS A 404 33.02 8.75 -11.32
C LYS A 404 33.28 10.04 -12.09
N GLN A 405 32.39 10.39 -13.02
CA GLN A 405 32.53 11.57 -13.88
C GLN A 405 32.08 12.82 -13.15
N LEU A 406 30.93 12.76 -12.47
CA LEU A 406 30.42 13.86 -11.63
C LEU A 406 31.14 13.98 -10.28
N LYS A 407 32.00 13.01 -9.95
CA LYS A 407 32.64 12.90 -8.64
C LYS A 407 31.61 12.93 -7.51
N LEU A 408 30.52 12.18 -7.68
CA LEU A 408 29.39 12.14 -6.77
C LEU A 408 29.20 10.71 -6.24
N LEU A 409 29.06 10.56 -4.92
CA LEU A 409 28.63 9.32 -4.29
C LEU A 409 27.33 9.57 -3.57
N VAL A 410 26.37 8.68 -3.78
CA VAL A 410 25.11 8.70 -3.04
C VAL A 410 24.99 7.36 -2.33
N TYR A 411 25.15 7.38 -1.01
CA TYR A 411 25.03 6.19 -0.18
C TYR A 411 23.70 6.19 0.57
N THR A 412 23.08 5.02 0.65
CA THR A 412 21.83 4.84 1.39
C THR A 412 22.12 4.26 2.77
N ASP A 413 21.40 4.72 3.79
CA ASP A 413 21.55 4.23 5.15
C ASP A 413 21.23 2.73 5.25
N HIS A 414 20.19 2.22 4.58
CA HIS A 414 19.87 0.79 4.62
C HIS A 414 20.95 -0.08 3.97
N GLN A 415 21.64 0.34 2.90
CA GLN A 415 22.76 -0.44 2.37
C GLN A 415 24.02 -0.34 3.22
N LEU A 416 24.29 0.81 3.85
CA LEU A 416 25.40 0.95 4.80
C LEU A 416 25.20 0.04 6.03
N PHE A 417 23.96 -0.11 6.49
CA PHE A 417 23.60 -0.92 7.65
C PHE A 417 23.07 -2.33 7.32
N GLU A 418 23.05 -2.70 6.03
CA GLU A 418 22.43 -3.93 5.48
C GLU A 418 21.04 -4.24 6.06
N ARG A 419 20.17 -3.24 6.03
CA ARG A 419 18.76 -3.35 6.40
C ARG A 419 17.92 -3.59 5.15
N TYR A 420 16.86 -4.37 5.28
CA TYR A 420 15.84 -4.47 4.25
C TYR A 420 15.16 -3.12 4.08
N HIS A 421 15.21 -2.59 2.87
CA HIS A 421 14.45 -1.43 2.46
C HIS A 421 13.09 -1.89 1.94
N ARG A 422 12.03 -1.20 2.34
CA ARG A 422 10.66 -1.55 1.95
C ARG A 422 10.04 -0.40 1.17
N PHE A 423 9.53 -0.69 -0.03
CA PHE A 423 8.73 0.26 -0.80
C PHE A 423 7.34 0.47 -0.19
N ARG A 424 6.75 1.63 -0.45
CA ARG A 424 5.39 2.03 -0.08
C ARG A 424 4.63 2.38 -1.34
N LEU A 425 3.67 1.56 -1.73
CA LEU A 425 2.67 1.98 -2.72
C LEU A 425 1.55 2.73 -2.00
N LYS A 426 0.92 3.69 -2.67
CA LYS A 426 -0.31 4.34 -2.17
C LYS A 426 -1.33 3.23 -1.89
N GLU A 427 -1.50 2.88 -0.62
CA GLU A 427 -2.50 1.88 -0.20
C GLU A 427 -3.87 2.54 -0.32
N GLY A 428 -4.48 2.50 -1.51
CA GLY A 428 -5.89 2.85 -1.67
C GLY A 428 -6.75 2.10 -0.65
N PHE A 429 -7.62 2.83 0.05
CA PHE A 429 -8.75 2.41 0.91
C PHE A 429 -8.59 1.17 1.82
N LYS A 430 -7.38 0.74 2.17
CA LYS A 430 -7.16 -0.38 3.12
C LYS A 430 -7.20 0.02 4.60
N LYS A 431 -7.70 1.22 4.94
CA LYS A 431 -7.89 1.63 6.35
C LYS A 431 -9.35 1.50 6.78
N SER A 432 -9.73 0.35 7.34
CA SER A 432 -10.24 0.23 8.72
C SER A 432 -11.03 -1.07 8.96
N LYS A 433 -10.88 -1.64 10.17
CA LYS A 433 -11.75 -2.70 10.71
C LYS A 433 -13.26 -2.31 10.75
N GLN A 434 -13.60 -1.03 10.61
CA GLN A 434 -14.97 -0.51 10.67
C GLN A 434 -15.74 -0.70 9.36
N ALA A 435 -15.07 -0.58 8.20
CA ALA A 435 -15.66 -0.97 6.90
C ALA A 435 -16.02 -2.47 6.90
N LEU A 436 -15.21 -3.30 7.56
CA LEU A 436 -15.50 -4.73 7.78
C LEU A 436 -16.80 -4.95 8.56
N THR A 437 -17.09 -4.14 9.60
CA THR A 437 -18.30 -4.27 10.43
C THR A 437 -19.58 -3.88 9.68
N LEU A 438 -19.52 -2.87 8.81
CA LEU A 438 -20.64 -2.48 7.95
C LEU A 438 -20.91 -3.56 6.89
N LYS A 439 -19.84 -4.11 6.29
CA LYS A 439 -19.91 -5.25 5.37
C LYS A 439 -20.49 -6.52 6.00
N GLU A 440 -20.20 -6.77 7.28
CA GLU A 440 -20.76 -7.90 8.04
C GLU A 440 -22.27 -7.77 8.28
N LEU A 441 -22.78 -6.54 8.43
CA LEU A 441 -24.20 -6.27 8.63
C LEU A 441 -24.99 -6.34 7.30
N SER A 442 -24.42 -5.87 6.19
CA SER A 442 -25.05 -6.01 4.86
C SER A 442 -25.06 -7.46 4.36
N ALA A 443 -24.17 -8.31 4.88
CA ALA A 443 -24.11 -9.74 4.56
C ALA A 443 -25.11 -10.60 5.36
N LEU A 444 -25.95 -10.03 6.23
CA LEU A 444 -26.94 -10.79 6.99
C LEU A 444 -28.09 -11.26 6.10
N GLN A 445 -28.29 -12.57 6.02
CA GLN A 445 -29.40 -13.17 5.29
C GLN A 445 -30.53 -13.60 6.24
N PRO A 446 -31.80 -13.57 5.81
CA PRO A 446 -32.90 -14.16 6.57
C PRO A 446 -32.57 -15.61 6.95
N GLY A 447 -32.59 -15.90 8.25
CA GLY A 447 -32.15 -17.19 8.79
C GLY A 447 -30.86 -17.14 9.61
N ASP A 448 -30.03 -16.10 9.44
CA ASP A 448 -28.80 -15.90 10.22
C ASP A 448 -29.11 -15.70 11.71
N TYR A 449 -28.20 -16.17 12.56
CA TYR A 449 -28.30 -15.97 14.00
C TYR A 449 -27.70 -14.64 14.41
N VAL A 450 -28.45 -13.92 15.24
CA VAL A 450 -28.14 -12.54 15.62
C VAL A 450 -28.32 -12.39 17.13
N VAL A 451 -27.40 -11.66 17.78
CA VAL A 451 -27.44 -11.39 19.21
C VAL A 451 -27.99 -9.99 19.45
N HIS A 452 -29.11 -9.89 20.17
CA HIS A 452 -29.62 -8.62 20.69
C HIS A 452 -29.20 -8.44 22.16
N ILE A 453 -28.67 -7.27 22.52
CA ILE A 453 -28.08 -7.02 23.85
C ILE A 453 -29.02 -7.30 25.05
N ASP A 454 -30.32 -7.09 24.87
CA ASP A 454 -31.35 -7.23 25.91
C ASP A 454 -32.18 -8.51 25.83
N HIS A 455 -32.27 -9.10 24.64
CA HIS A 455 -33.25 -10.15 24.35
C HIS A 455 -32.60 -11.48 23.97
N GLY A 456 -31.28 -11.48 23.76
CA GLY A 456 -30.50 -12.67 23.47
C GLY A 456 -30.48 -13.03 22.01
N ILE A 457 -30.20 -14.31 21.75
CA ILE A 457 -29.98 -14.84 20.41
C ILE A 457 -31.33 -15.04 19.72
N GLY A 458 -31.54 -14.32 18.62
CA GLY A 458 -32.69 -14.43 17.72
C GLY A 458 -32.24 -14.84 16.31
N GLN A 459 -33.22 -15.12 15.46
CA GLN A 459 -33.01 -15.38 14.04
C GLN A 459 -33.41 -14.15 13.24
N PHE A 460 -32.55 -13.71 12.33
CA PHE A 460 -32.81 -12.57 11.46
C PHE A 460 -33.94 -12.90 10.47
N GLY A 461 -34.98 -12.08 10.46
CA GLY A 461 -36.16 -12.22 9.61
C GLY A 461 -36.28 -11.16 8.51
N GLY A 462 -35.26 -10.33 8.31
CA GLY A 462 -35.24 -9.26 7.32
C GLY A 462 -35.75 -7.92 7.84
N LEU A 463 -35.75 -6.92 6.95
CA LEU A 463 -36.31 -5.59 7.17
C LEU A 463 -37.83 -5.62 6.92
N GLN A 464 -38.60 -4.97 7.80
CA GLN A 464 -40.03 -4.77 7.64
C GLN A 464 -40.41 -3.33 7.98
N LYS A 465 -41.33 -2.76 7.21
CA LYS A 465 -41.99 -1.50 7.55
C LYS A 465 -43.06 -1.76 8.60
N ILE A 466 -42.96 -1.08 9.72
CA ILE A 466 -43.93 -1.13 10.81
C ILE A 466 -44.50 0.28 11.05
N ASP A 467 -45.81 0.37 11.28
CA ASP A 467 -46.43 1.61 11.72
C ASP A 467 -46.37 1.70 13.24
N VAL A 468 -45.71 2.74 13.75
CA VAL A 468 -45.63 3.04 15.18
C VAL A 468 -46.17 4.45 15.41
N ASN A 469 -47.38 4.54 15.97
CA ASN A 469 -48.08 5.80 16.26
C ASN A 469 -48.35 6.67 15.02
N GLY A 470 -48.73 6.07 13.89
CA GLY A 470 -49.10 6.77 12.65
C GLY A 470 -47.90 7.24 11.83
N LYS A 471 -46.71 6.70 12.10
CA LYS A 471 -45.47 6.96 11.34
C LYS A 471 -44.88 5.63 10.93
N GLU A 472 -44.74 5.43 9.63
CA GLU A 472 -44.01 4.29 9.09
C GLU A 472 -42.53 4.37 9.48
N GLN A 473 -42.03 3.29 10.06
CA GLN A 473 -40.62 3.13 10.41
C GLN A 473 -40.13 1.79 9.90
N GLU A 474 -38.91 1.77 9.39
CA GLU A 474 -38.23 0.54 9.03
C GLU A 474 -37.58 -0.08 10.26
N ALA A 475 -37.86 -1.37 10.47
CA ALA A 475 -37.33 -2.13 11.58
C ALA A 475 -36.88 -3.52 11.11
N ILE A 476 -35.85 -4.03 11.76
CA ILE A 476 -35.41 -5.41 11.59
C ILE A 476 -36.30 -6.32 12.41
N ARG A 477 -36.83 -7.35 11.76
CA ARG A 477 -37.57 -8.41 12.42
C ARG A 477 -36.61 -9.48 12.95
N LEU A 478 -36.65 -9.74 14.25
CA LEU A 478 -35.94 -10.85 14.89
C LEU A 478 -36.96 -11.85 15.43
N SER A 479 -36.83 -13.11 15.01
CA SER A 479 -37.66 -14.22 15.46
C SER A 479 -37.00 -14.95 16.62
N TYR A 480 -37.77 -15.23 17.67
CA TYR A 480 -37.33 -15.91 18.88
C TYR A 480 -38.08 -17.24 19.07
N ARG A 481 -37.60 -18.04 20.02
CA ARG A 481 -38.12 -19.38 20.26
C ARG A 481 -39.55 -19.32 20.79
N GLY A 482 -40.45 -20.07 20.17
CA GLY A 482 -41.88 -20.10 20.54
C GLY A 482 -42.74 -19.20 19.66
N GLY A 483 -42.18 -18.61 18.60
CA GLY A 483 -42.91 -17.75 17.66
C GLY A 483 -42.92 -16.27 18.03
N ASP A 484 -42.27 -15.88 19.12
CA ASP A 484 -42.18 -14.49 19.56
C ASP A 484 -41.34 -13.66 18.57
N VAL A 485 -41.75 -12.42 18.29
CA VAL A 485 -41.08 -11.52 17.34
C VAL A 485 -40.69 -10.22 18.02
N LEU A 486 -39.47 -9.73 17.74
CA LEU A 486 -38.99 -8.42 18.15
C LEU A 486 -38.69 -7.57 16.91
N TYR A 487 -39.18 -6.34 16.91
CA TYR A 487 -38.83 -5.34 15.90
C TYR A 487 -37.79 -4.37 16.46
N VAL A 488 -36.64 -4.28 15.80
CA VAL A 488 -35.55 -3.38 16.20
C VAL A 488 -35.42 -2.28 15.15
N ASN A 489 -35.62 -1.04 15.57
CA ASN A 489 -35.47 0.13 14.69
C ASN A 489 -34.03 0.19 14.13
N ILE A 490 -33.86 0.60 12.87
CA ILE A 490 -32.56 0.76 12.20
C ILE A 490 -31.60 1.67 12.99
N HIS A 491 -32.08 2.71 13.66
CA HIS A 491 -31.24 3.57 14.49
C HIS A 491 -30.66 2.84 15.73
N SER A 492 -31.23 1.69 16.09
CA SER A 492 -30.76 0.81 17.17
C SER A 492 -29.92 -0.37 16.68
N LEU A 493 -29.40 -0.33 15.44
CA LEU A 493 -28.52 -1.36 14.88
C LEU A 493 -27.29 -1.67 15.74
N HIS A 494 -26.76 -0.69 16.46
CA HIS A 494 -25.65 -0.85 17.40
C HIS A 494 -25.92 -1.84 18.55
N ARG A 495 -27.18 -2.26 18.75
CA ARG A 495 -27.61 -3.22 19.78
C ARG A 495 -27.62 -4.67 19.28
N ILE A 496 -27.28 -4.85 18.01
CA ILE A 496 -27.37 -6.08 17.25
C ILE A 496 -25.96 -6.48 16.78
N SER A 497 -25.63 -7.76 16.84
CA SER A 497 -24.37 -8.28 16.29
C SER A 497 -24.57 -9.67 15.70
N LYS A 498 -23.87 -10.01 14.61
CA LYS A 498 -23.88 -11.36 14.04
C LYS A 498 -23.35 -12.35 15.07
N TYR A 499 -24.04 -13.48 15.24
CA TYR A 499 -23.57 -14.54 16.12
C TYR A 499 -22.42 -15.31 15.46
N SER A 500 -21.25 -15.36 16.12
CA SER A 500 -20.08 -16.12 15.66
C SER A 500 -19.81 -17.33 16.58
N SER A 501 -19.77 -18.55 16.03
CA SER A 501 -19.36 -19.77 16.74
C SER A 501 -18.11 -20.38 16.12
N LYS A 502 -17.22 -20.96 16.94
CA LYS A 502 -15.96 -21.58 16.49
C LYS A 502 -16.13 -22.99 15.90
N GLU A 503 -17.31 -23.61 16.01
CA GLU A 503 -17.51 -25.05 15.70
C GLU A 503 -18.76 -25.35 14.83
N GLY A 504 -19.30 -24.37 14.09
CA GLY A 504 -20.44 -24.62 13.19
C GLY A 504 -21.74 -25.10 13.88
N THR A 505 -21.78 -25.12 15.20
CA THR A 505 -22.94 -25.53 16.00
C THR A 505 -23.98 -24.42 16.07
N ALA A 506 -25.22 -24.74 15.69
CA ALA A 506 -26.34 -23.81 15.75
C ALA A 506 -26.67 -23.42 17.21
N PRO A 507 -26.79 -22.13 17.52
CA PRO A 507 -27.08 -21.68 18.88
C PRO A 507 -28.52 -21.97 19.31
N LYS A 508 -28.73 -22.06 20.62
CA LYS A 508 -30.08 -22.13 21.18
C LYS A 508 -30.75 -20.75 21.15
N ILE A 509 -31.78 -20.60 20.34
CA ILE A 509 -32.59 -19.36 20.24
C ILE A 509 -33.22 -19.04 21.60
N SER A 510 -33.11 -17.77 22.00
CA SER A 510 -33.66 -17.24 23.25
C SER A 510 -35.19 -17.13 23.18
N LYS A 511 -35.87 -17.03 24.34
CA LYS A 511 -37.32 -16.78 24.41
C LYS A 511 -37.56 -15.38 24.94
N LEU A 512 -38.50 -14.64 24.34
CA LEU A 512 -38.82 -13.27 24.77
C LEU A 512 -39.61 -13.29 26.08
N GLY A 513 -39.44 -12.23 26.89
CA GLY A 513 -40.13 -12.07 28.18
C GLY A 513 -39.67 -13.01 29.29
N THR A 514 -38.84 -14.01 29.02
CA THR A 514 -38.28 -14.87 30.07
C THR A 514 -37.01 -14.25 30.67
N GLY A 515 -36.92 -14.22 31.99
CA GLY A 515 -35.71 -13.80 32.71
C GLY A 515 -34.46 -14.66 32.48
N THR A 516 -34.53 -15.68 31.61
CA THR A 516 -33.42 -16.61 31.31
C THR A 516 -32.22 -15.91 30.68
N TRP A 517 -32.44 -14.95 29.77
CA TRP A 517 -31.34 -14.18 29.18
C TRP A 517 -30.70 -13.26 30.21
N ALA A 518 -31.51 -12.55 31.01
CA ALA A 518 -31.02 -11.73 32.11
C ALA A 518 -30.26 -12.57 33.15
N ALA A 519 -30.75 -13.75 33.50
CA ALA A 519 -30.08 -14.69 34.41
C ALA A 519 -28.78 -15.25 33.82
N THR A 520 -28.76 -15.57 32.53
CA THR A 520 -27.55 -16.00 31.82
C THR A 520 -26.52 -14.86 31.77
N LYS A 521 -26.95 -13.64 31.44
CA LYS A 521 -26.13 -12.42 31.45
C LYS A 521 -25.60 -12.13 32.86
N ALA A 522 -26.41 -12.30 33.91
CA ALA A 522 -26.00 -12.12 35.30
C ALA A 522 -25.01 -13.20 35.76
N LYS A 523 -25.25 -14.46 35.42
CA LYS A 523 -24.34 -15.59 35.71
C LYS A 523 -23.01 -15.43 34.98
N THR A 524 -23.04 -15.10 33.69
CA THR A 524 -21.84 -14.80 32.91
C THR A 524 -21.14 -13.57 33.45
N LYS A 525 -21.87 -12.52 33.86
CA LYS A 525 -21.30 -11.33 34.52
C LYS A 525 -20.65 -11.68 35.85
N SER A 526 -21.21 -12.58 36.66
CA SER A 526 -20.59 -13.09 37.89
C SER A 526 -19.30 -13.84 37.57
N ARG A 527 -19.32 -14.77 36.62
CA ARG A 527 -18.12 -15.51 36.20
C ARG A 527 -17.04 -14.60 35.64
N VAL A 528 -17.41 -13.61 34.82
CA VAL A 528 -16.48 -12.60 34.30
C VAL A 528 -15.94 -11.73 35.45
N LYS A 529 -16.76 -11.38 36.45
CA LYS A 529 -16.30 -10.68 37.66
C LYS A 529 -15.37 -11.54 38.51
N GLU A 530 -15.64 -12.83 38.67
CA GLU A 530 -14.78 -13.79 39.37
C GLU A 530 -13.43 -13.88 38.66
N LEU A 531 -13.42 -14.10 37.34
CA LEU A 531 -12.20 -14.08 36.53
C LEU A 531 -11.47 -12.74 36.61
N ALA A 532 -12.19 -11.62 36.55
CA ALA A 532 -11.59 -10.29 36.69
C ALA A 532 -11.01 -10.09 38.09
N PHE A 533 -11.68 -10.57 39.14
CA PHE A 533 -11.21 -10.51 40.51
C PHE A 533 -9.97 -11.37 40.70
N ASP A 534 -9.93 -12.58 40.15
CA ASP A 534 -8.78 -13.47 40.18
C ASP A 534 -7.58 -12.87 39.44
N LEU A 535 -7.81 -12.29 38.25
CA LEU A 535 -6.80 -11.53 37.51
C LEU A 535 -6.31 -10.33 38.33
N LEU A 536 -7.21 -9.53 38.91
CA LEU A 536 -6.85 -8.37 39.75
C LEU A 536 -6.06 -8.80 40.98
N LYS A 537 -6.42 -9.91 41.63
CA LYS A 537 -5.69 -10.48 42.75
C LYS A 537 -4.28 -10.91 42.33
N LEU A 538 -4.15 -11.52 41.15
CA LEU A 538 -2.86 -11.90 40.58
C LEU A 538 -2.01 -10.66 40.24
N TYR A 539 -2.59 -9.62 39.65
CA TYR A 539 -1.92 -8.33 39.40
C TYR A 539 -1.51 -7.63 40.69
N ALA A 540 -2.37 -7.62 41.71
CA ALA A 540 -2.07 -7.02 43.01
C ALA A 540 -0.92 -7.74 43.71
N LYS A 541 -0.94 -9.09 43.72
CA LYS A 541 0.16 -9.93 44.23
C LYS A 541 1.46 -9.68 43.46
N ARG A 542 1.40 -9.50 42.13
CA ARG A 542 2.58 -9.23 41.31
C ARG A 542 3.14 -7.81 41.55
N LYS A 543 2.27 -6.81 41.69
CA LYS A 543 2.67 -5.42 41.97
C LYS A 543 3.30 -5.25 43.36
N SER A 544 2.88 -6.06 44.34
CA SER A 544 3.50 -6.07 45.68
C SER A 544 4.75 -6.93 45.76
N SER A 545 5.00 -7.80 44.78
CA SER A 545 6.21 -8.62 44.70
C SER A 545 7.36 -7.81 44.11
N LYS A 546 8.55 -7.91 44.72
CA LYS A 546 9.77 -7.30 44.18
C LYS A 546 10.31 -8.20 43.05
N GLY A 547 10.34 -7.67 41.83
CA GLY A 547 10.92 -8.31 40.66
C GLY A 547 12.41 -7.97 40.50
N PHE A 548 13.04 -8.55 39.47
CA PHE A 548 14.36 -8.13 39.01
C PHE A 548 14.18 -7.01 37.98
N SER A 549 14.84 -5.88 38.23
CA SER A 549 14.88 -4.75 37.31
C SER A 549 16.08 -4.93 36.40
N PHE A 550 15.84 -5.14 35.10
CA PHE A 550 16.92 -5.21 34.13
C PHE A 550 17.54 -3.82 33.89
N SER A 551 18.82 -3.80 33.52
CA SER A 551 19.57 -2.59 33.17
C SER A 551 19.02 -1.97 31.87
N PRO A 552 19.23 -0.65 31.65
CA PRO A 552 19.01 -0.03 30.34
C PRO A 552 19.76 -0.75 29.22
N ASP A 553 19.34 -0.50 27.98
CA ASP A 553 19.97 -1.11 26.82
C ASP A 553 21.47 -0.78 26.75
N ASN A 554 22.27 -1.81 26.42
CA ASN A 554 23.71 -1.68 26.30
C ASN A 554 24.15 -1.83 24.83
N TYR A 555 25.44 -1.58 24.55
CA TYR A 555 26.00 -1.65 23.21
C TYR A 555 25.67 -2.96 22.48
N MET A 556 25.80 -4.11 23.15
CA MET A 556 25.51 -5.42 22.56
C MET A 556 24.04 -5.56 22.16
N LEU A 557 23.11 -5.03 22.96
CA LEU A 557 21.69 -5.07 22.61
C LEU A 557 21.41 -4.16 21.41
N HIS A 558 22.00 -2.98 21.33
CA HIS A 558 21.89 -2.13 20.13
C HIS A 558 22.47 -2.81 18.88
N GLU A 559 23.56 -3.54 19.01
CA GLU A 559 24.15 -4.32 17.92
C GLU A 559 23.26 -5.50 17.50
N LEU A 560 22.62 -6.18 18.46
CA LEU A 560 21.60 -7.18 18.16
C LEU A 560 20.46 -6.53 17.37
N GLU A 561 19.90 -5.42 17.83
CA GLU A 561 18.80 -4.76 17.13
C GLU A 561 19.17 -4.28 15.73
N ALA A 562 20.40 -3.78 15.56
CA ALA A 562 20.94 -3.35 14.28
C ALA A 562 21.24 -4.51 13.31
N SER A 563 21.49 -5.72 13.81
CA SER A 563 21.65 -6.91 12.98
C SER A 563 20.31 -7.50 12.53
N PHE A 564 19.18 -6.92 12.95
CA PHE A 564 17.88 -7.33 12.42
C PHE A 564 17.73 -6.91 10.96
N MET A 565 17.50 -7.90 10.09
CA MET A 565 17.45 -7.67 8.64
C MET A 565 16.17 -6.97 8.17
N PHE A 566 15.11 -6.89 9.00
CA PHE A 566 13.81 -6.35 8.59
C PHE A 566 13.51 -5.02 9.29
N GLU A 567 12.78 -4.11 8.62
CA GLU A 567 12.28 -2.91 9.28
C GLU A 567 11.11 -3.26 10.22
N GLU A 568 11.18 -2.77 11.45
CA GLU A 568 10.10 -2.93 12.42
C GLU A 568 8.90 -2.08 12.03
N THR A 569 7.72 -2.73 11.98
CA THR A 569 6.47 -1.99 11.87
C THR A 569 6.25 -1.08 13.09
N PRO A 570 5.43 -0.02 12.97
CA PRO A 570 5.10 0.83 14.12
C PRO A 570 4.58 0.03 15.33
N ASP A 571 3.74 -0.98 15.08
CA ASP A 571 3.22 -1.88 16.12
C ASP A 571 4.31 -2.77 16.75
N GLN A 572 5.24 -3.29 15.93
CA GLN A 572 6.38 -4.06 16.43
C GLN A 572 7.29 -3.20 17.31
N ARG A 573 7.63 -1.98 16.86
CA ARG A 573 8.45 -1.03 17.62
C ARG A 573 7.81 -0.67 18.95
N ALA A 574 6.50 -0.40 18.95
CA ALA A 574 5.72 -0.14 20.15
C ALA A 574 5.74 -1.35 21.11
N ALA A 575 5.60 -2.57 20.59
CA ALA A 575 5.66 -3.80 21.38
C ALA A 575 7.05 -4.03 22.01
N ILE A 576 8.12 -3.85 21.23
CA ILE A 576 9.51 -4.00 21.68
C ILE A 576 9.81 -3.00 22.81
N HIS A 577 9.50 -1.72 22.59
CA HIS A 577 9.71 -0.68 23.60
C HIS A 577 8.90 -0.95 24.88
N ALA A 578 7.65 -1.39 24.75
CA ALA A 578 6.82 -1.71 25.91
C ALA A 578 7.34 -2.92 26.71
N VAL A 579 7.87 -3.96 26.04
CA VAL A 579 8.51 -5.11 26.69
C VAL A 579 9.75 -4.66 27.46
N LYS A 580 10.67 -3.92 26.82
CA LYS A 580 11.91 -3.44 27.48
C LYS A 580 11.61 -2.57 28.70
N LYS A 581 10.68 -1.62 28.54
CA LYS A 581 10.24 -0.75 29.63
C LYS A 581 9.65 -1.54 30.80
N ASP A 582 8.96 -2.65 30.55
CA ASP A 582 8.44 -3.50 31.62
C ASP A 582 9.53 -4.34 32.28
N MET A 583 10.55 -4.79 31.52
CA MET A 583 11.72 -5.48 32.06
C MET A 583 12.56 -4.59 32.99
N GLU A 584 12.64 -3.29 32.71
CA GLU A 584 13.38 -2.31 33.53
C GLU A 584 12.62 -1.88 34.81
N ARG A 585 11.44 -2.44 35.08
CA ARG A 585 10.68 -2.12 36.30
C ARG A 585 11.07 -3.02 37.46
N THR A 586 10.91 -2.48 38.66
CA THR A 586 11.07 -3.24 39.92
C THR A 586 9.94 -4.25 40.18
N THR A 587 8.88 -4.24 39.37
CA THR A 587 7.75 -5.17 39.45
C THR A 587 7.87 -6.21 38.33
N PRO A 588 7.58 -7.51 38.59
CA PRO A 588 7.66 -8.54 37.55
C PRO A 588 6.77 -8.20 36.34
N MET A 589 7.33 -8.35 35.13
CA MET A 589 6.59 -8.18 33.87
C MET A 589 5.59 -9.33 33.67
N ASP A 590 4.41 -9.00 33.14
CA ASP A 590 3.46 -9.96 32.56
C ASP A 590 2.77 -9.31 31.37
N ARG A 591 3.24 -9.65 30.18
CA ARG A 591 2.84 -9.00 28.94
C ARG A 591 2.50 -10.06 27.90
N LEU A 592 1.34 -9.88 27.27
CA LEU A 592 0.91 -10.64 26.12
C LEU A 592 1.16 -9.82 24.85
N VAL A 593 1.87 -10.39 23.88
CA VAL A 593 2.07 -9.81 22.54
C VAL A 593 1.26 -10.61 21.54
N CYS A 594 0.25 -9.96 20.94
CA CYS A 594 -0.62 -10.57 19.92
C CYS A 594 -0.22 -10.11 18.52
N GLY A 595 -0.26 -11.01 17.55
CA GLY A 595 -0.02 -10.70 16.14
C GLY A 595 -0.13 -11.95 15.28
N ASP A 596 -0.38 -11.78 13.98
CA ASP A 596 -0.55 -12.89 13.05
C ASP A 596 0.79 -13.58 12.72
N VAL A 597 0.72 -14.74 12.05
CA VAL A 597 1.91 -15.51 11.65
C VAL A 597 2.78 -14.65 10.73
N GLY A 598 4.09 -14.58 10.99
CA GLY A 598 5.03 -13.78 10.20
C GLY A 598 5.26 -12.33 10.70
N PHE A 599 4.46 -11.82 11.63
CA PHE A 599 4.54 -10.43 12.11
C PHE A 599 5.64 -10.19 13.17
N GLY A 600 6.76 -10.93 13.13
CA GLY A 600 7.94 -10.61 13.95
C GLY A 600 7.83 -10.85 15.46
N LYS A 601 6.81 -11.55 15.97
CA LYS A 601 6.68 -11.88 17.41
C LYS A 601 7.92 -12.55 18.00
N THR A 602 8.55 -13.44 17.22
CA THR A 602 9.76 -14.14 17.62
C THR A 602 10.93 -13.17 17.83
N GLU A 603 11.02 -12.09 17.05
CA GLU A 603 12.07 -11.09 17.21
C GLU A 603 11.92 -10.32 18.53
N VAL A 604 10.69 -9.95 18.90
CA VAL A 604 10.40 -9.32 20.20
C VAL A 604 10.87 -10.20 21.35
N ALA A 605 10.62 -11.51 21.27
CA ALA A 605 11.06 -12.47 22.27
C ALA A 605 12.59 -12.65 22.30
N ILE A 606 13.26 -12.67 21.16
CA ILE A 606 14.73 -12.79 21.10
C ILE A 606 15.40 -11.58 21.74
N ARG A 607 14.93 -10.36 21.47
CA ARG A 607 15.48 -9.14 22.08
C ARG A 607 15.29 -9.09 23.59
N ALA A 608 14.10 -9.48 24.07
CA ALA A 608 13.84 -9.60 25.49
C ALA A 608 14.75 -10.66 26.14
N ALA A 609 14.92 -11.81 25.49
CA ALA A 609 15.79 -12.86 25.98
C ALA A 609 17.26 -12.40 26.04
N PHE A 610 17.73 -11.71 25.00
CA PHE A 610 19.09 -11.21 24.95
C PHE A 610 19.36 -10.13 26.00
N LYS A 611 18.42 -9.19 26.21
CA LYS A 611 18.50 -8.20 27.30
C LYS A 611 18.65 -8.90 28.67
N ALA A 612 17.89 -9.97 28.89
CA ALA A 612 18.01 -10.73 30.13
C ALA A 612 19.35 -11.47 30.26
N ALA A 613 19.84 -12.07 29.18
CA ALA A 613 21.13 -12.74 29.13
C ALA A 613 22.31 -11.77 29.35
N ALA A 614 22.22 -10.56 28.81
CA ALA A 614 23.23 -9.51 28.97
C ALA A 614 23.39 -9.06 30.43
N ASP A 615 22.33 -9.15 31.23
CA ASP A 615 22.33 -8.92 32.70
C ASP A 615 22.67 -10.19 33.51
N GLY A 616 23.18 -11.24 32.86
CA GLY A 616 23.57 -12.50 33.50
C GLY A 616 22.40 -13.35 34.00
N LYS A 617 21.19 -13.17 33.45
CA LYS A 617 20.02 -14.00 33.77
C LYS A 617 19.79 -15.07 32.71
N GLN A 618 19.35 -16.25 33.16
CA GLN A 618 18.92 -17.32 32.26
C GLN A 618 17.51 -17.06 31.74
N VAL A 619 17.24 -17.50 30.52
CA VAL A 619 15.93 -17.35 29.86
C VAL A 619 15.39 -18.72 29.48
N ALA A 620 14.12 -18.96 29.79
CA ALA A 620 13.41 -20.17 29.39
C ALA A 620 12.29 -19.81 28.40
N VAL A 621 12.28 -20.48 27.24
CA VAL A 621 11.22 -20.34 26.23
C VAL A 621 10.39 -21.62 26.22
N LEU A 622 9.15 -21.55 26.72
CA LEU A 622 8.25 -22.69 26.80
C LEU A 622 7.32 -22.72 25.57
N VAL A 623 7.24 -23.87 24.91
CA VAL A 623 6.44 -24.07 23.69
C VAL A 623 5.65 -25.38 23.76
N PRO A 624 4.48 -25.48 23.12
CA PRO A 624 3.57 -26.62 23.29
C PRO A 624 3.97 -27.88 22.51
N THR A 625 4.85 -27.78 21.51
CA THR A 625 5.20 -28.91 20.62
C THR A 625 6.71 -29.00 20.37
N THR A 626 7.19 -30.21 20.08
CA THR A 626 8.58 -30.50 19.74
C THR A 626 9.05 -29.77 18.47
N ILE A 627 8.15 -29.62 17.48
CA ILE A 627 8.40 -28.88 16.24
C ILE A 627 8.67 -27.39 16.55
N LEU A 628 7.82 -26.75 17.37
CA LEU A 628 8.02 -25.35 17.76
C LEU A 628 9.32 -25.17 18.55
N SER A 629 9.67 -26.13 19.41
CA SER A 629 10.95 -26.15 20.12
C SER A 629 12.12 -26.09 19.15
N MET A 630 12.12 -26.94 18.13
CA MET A 630 13.17 -26.96 17.10
C MET A 630 13.19 -25.66 16.26
N GLN A 631 12.02 -25.12 15.90
CA GLN A 631 11.92 -23.87 15.14
C GLN A 631 12.45 -22.67 15.91
N HIS A 632 12.10 -22.54 17.19
CA HIS A 632 12.63 -21.49 18.04
C HIS A 632 14.12 -21.66 18.29
N HIS A 633 14.60 -22.87 18.57
CA HIS A 633 16.05 -23.14 18.68
C HIS A 633 16.81 -22.67 17.43
N ARG A 634 16.40 -23.08 16.22
CA ARG A 634 17.03 -22.63 14.97
C ARG A 634 17.01 -21.11 14.79
N SER A 635 15.93 -20.45 15.22
CA SER A 635 15.79 -19.00 15.09
C SER A 635 16.69 -18.26 16.09
N PHE A 636 16.67 -18.66 17.36
CA PHE A 636 17.52 -18.09 18.42
C PHE A 636 19.01 -18.33 18.13
N THR A 637 19.41 -19.56 17.81
CA THR A 637 20.82 -19.89 17.51
C THR A 637 21.35 -19.16 16.29
N ARG A 638 20.53 -18.96 15.25
CA ARG A 638 20.92 -18.17 14.07
C ARG A 638 21.02 -16.68 14.40
N ARG A 639 20.06 -16.16 15.18
CA ARG A 639 19.97 -14.73 15.47
C ARG A 639 21.02 -14.25 16.48
N LEU A 640 21.41 -15.13 17.41
CA LEU A 640 22.38 -14.85 18.47
C LEU A 640 23.78 -15.41 18.17
N ARG A 641 24.05 -15.84 16.93
CA ARG A 641 25.30 -16.52 16.54
C ARG A 641 26.56 -15.72 16.85
N ASP A 642 26.51 -14.41 16.61
CA ASP A 642 27.65 -13.51 16.74
C ASP A 642 27.76 -12.90 18.15
N PHE A 643 26.94 -13.39 19.09
CA PHE A 643 26.86 -12.88 20.47
C PHE A 643 27.30 -13.95 21.48
N PRO A 644 27.81 -13.55 22.67
CA PRO A 644 28.33 -14.47 23.68
C PRO A 644 27.21 -15.16 24.49
N VAL A 645 26.22 -15.76 23.80
CA VAL A 645 25.09 -16.46 24.42
C VAL A 645 24.94 -17.84 23.80
N THR A 646 25.03 -18.89 24.62
CA THR A 646 24.77 -20.27 24.19
C THR A 646 23.28 -20.57 24.26
N VAL A 647 22.71 -21.04 23.15
CA VAL A 647 21.30 -21.45 23.06
C VAL A 647 21.25 -22.96 22.94
N ASP A 648 20.43 -23.60 23.78
CA ASP A 648 20.17 -25.03 23.75
C ASP A 648 18.66 -25.29 23.89
N TYR A 649 18.22 -26.52 23.62
CA TYR A 649 16.81 -26.92 23.74
C TYR A 649 16.67 -28.32 24.31
N ILE A 650 15.57 -28.55 25.04
CA ILE A 650 15.23 -29.86 25.61
C ILE A 650 13.87 -30.25 25.05
N ASN A 651 13.81 -31.43 24.41
CA ASN A 651 12.56 -32.04 23.98
C ASN A 651 12.57 -33.55 24.30
N ARG A 652 11.46 -34.22 23.98
CA ARG A 652 11.17 -35.60 24.38
C ARG A 652 11.72 -36.64 23.41
#